data_AF-A0A1F9ZW35-F1
#
_entry.id   AF-A0A1F9ZW35-F1
#
_cell.length_a   1.000
_cell.length_b   1.000
_cell.length_c   1.000
_cell.angle_alpha   90.00
_cell.angle_beta   90.00
_cell.angle_gamma   90.00
#
_symmetry.space_group_name_H-M   'P 1'
#
loop_
_entity.id
_entity.type
_entity.pdbx_description
1 polymer ?
#
loop_
_entity_poly.entity_id
_entity_poly.type
_entity_poly.pdbx_seq_one_letter_code
_entity_poly.pdbx_strand_id
1 'polypeptide(L)'
;MHRMAEEGVGPPIYRSNSAPPPPPTEFSAKEERSDGRLAEALRALGLDDVRIISSSGERMLYSRDQSEIPRFMKEIMFNSAPTVVVQPRSESSVSALLKFASSHRVPVIPRGSGSSPFGGSAPVVGGMVLDISVMDQILAIDVHRLTARVQGGARWADIDHELEKLGLALNTCPSSKFSTVAGWMATGGMGLNSYSKGHLRESVQAASLVTPDGWVRKMDRGDPLFSALFGSEGQLGVITEVTLSVRKRPEMSRPHLIMFSDFRSALSFAYALGSSDVGPAHIVYESPLKFSLVNRMLGGERFTAEHGIIVNIEGKDSEDRYQQFVKSSDLKDEKEYLARYMWNERFFPMKMRKYGPGLLGSEVVMPLKILPDSLQKAEDLCKELGLEPLFEVHFLNDGNGLLLCYYITDQGNTISFTLDAAKSMILTSMLIDNGAKPYSIGIWNTAFTNAEEKAQLTRLRDAKAKLDPGNVMNTGKYFFLSGRFGGVLGTAFSPGIMRPALKTMRVFSPLTMRLMRTGYKFAERKLKPKTRTELLKIADECAMCGACVSVCPAYLIVKDERVTARGKLLTVKALARGDKITKEHSDRTFLCMRCKACEQVCQSKLHLVDAFDKLEKELEELFGKDEKEIEKFIRYAESQPEFDKLVERGLVVGAPTHGMGGERDEV
;
A
#
# COMPACT_ATOMS: atom_id res chain seq x y z
N MET A 1 42.61 -11.75 -25.94
CA MET A 1 41.38 -11.35 -26.66
C MET A 1 41.08 -12.15 -27.93
N HIS A 2 41.96 -13.02 -28.45
CA HIS A 2 41.71 -13.81 -29.67
C HIS A 2 41.41 -15.31 -29.45
N ARG A 3 41.15 -15.76 -28.22
CA ARG A 3 40.90 -17.18 -27.89
C ARG A 3 39.53 -17.48 -27.25
N MET A 4 38.59 -16.52 -27.25
CA MET A 4 37.23 -16.68 -26.68
C MET A 4 36.13 -16.66 -27.75
N ALA A 5 36.46 -16.79 -29.03
CA ALA A 5 35.51 -16.68 -30.14
C ALA A 5 35.04 -18.03 -30.72
N GLU A 6 35.61 -19.16 -30.30
CA GLU A 6 35.35 -20.46 -30.95
C GLU A 6 34.31 -21.35 -30.24
N GLU A 7 33.87 -21.03 -29.02
CA GLU A 7 32.93 -21.91 -28.28
C GLU A 7 31.46 -21.45 -28.28
N GLY A 8 31.08 -20.38 -28.97
CA GLY A 8 29.67 -20.13 -29.33
C GLY A 8 28.63 -20.06 -28.20
N VAL A 9 29.02 -19.98 -26.92
CA VAL A 9 28.12 -19.82 -25.76
C VAL A 9 28.37 -18.47 -25.12
N GLY A 10 27.91 -17.41 -25.78
CA GLY A 10 27.65 -16.14 -25.11
C GLY A 10 26.37 -16.26 -24.25
N PRO A 11 26.26 -15.54 -23.12
CA PRO A 11 24.99 -15.49 -22.38
C PRO A 11 23.90 -15.01 -23.33
N PRO A 12 22.65 -15.50 -23.23
CA PRO A 12 21.56 -14.97 -24.02
C PRO A 12 21.40 -13.50 -23.65
N ILE A 13 21.93 -12.62 -24.50
CA ILE A 13 21.64 -11.20 -24.46
C ILE A 13 20.13 -11.13 -24.69
N TYR A 14 19.38 -10.80 -23.65
CA TYR A 14 17.95 -10.49 -23.73
C TYR A 14 17.76 -9.28 -24.63
N ARG A 15 17.86 -9.50 -25.95
CA ARG A 15 17.47 -8.53 -26.96
C ARG A 15 15.96 -8.62 -27.12
N SER A 16 15.34 -7.46 -27.00
CA SER A 16 13.98 -7.14 -27.42
C SER A 16 12.87 -7.40 -26.41
N ASN A 17 11.83 -6.59 -26.57
CA ASN A 17 10.52 -6.56 -25.92
C ASN A 17 9.71 -7.87 -26.10
N SER A 18 10.37 -9.02 -26.00
CA SER A 18 9.77 -10.34 -26.17
C SER A 18 9.20 -10.82 -24.84
N ALA A 19 7.98 -11.36 -24.90
CA ALA A 19 7.27 -11.89 -23.75
C ALA A 19 8.11 -12.99 -23.07
N PRO A 20 8.16 -13.05 -21.73
CA PRO A 20 8.78 -14.19 -21.05
C PRO A 20 8.10 -15.48 -21.50
N PRO A 21 8.83 -16.62 -21.52
CA PRO A 21 8.23 -17.90 -21.84
C PRO A 21 7.02 -18.15 -20.91
N PRO A 22 5.91 -18.71 -21.43
CA PRO A 22 4.75 -19.00 -20.60
C PRO A 22 5.17 -19.93 -19.44
N PRO A 23 4.60 -19.75 -18.24
CA PRO A 23 4.84 -20.69 -17.15
C PRO A 23 4.47 -22.10 -17.61
N PRO A 24 5.34 -23.11 -17.40
CA PRO A 24 5.08 -24.47 -17.86
C PRO A 24 4.01 -25.19 -17.04
N THR A 25 3.62 -26.34 -17.57
CA THR A 25 2.34 -27.03 -17.35
C THR A 25 2.25 -27.92 -16.12
N GLU A 26 3.31 -28.17 -15.35
CA GLU A 26 3.25 -29.10 -14.19
C GLU A 26 2.19 -28.70 -13.14
N PHE A 27 1.90 -27.40 -13.04
CA PHE A 27 0.91 -26.83 -12.12
C PHE A 27 0.01 -25.81 -12.84
N SER A 28 -0.49 -26.17 -14.03
CA SER A 28 -1.34 -25.26 -14.81
C SER A 28 -2.63 -24.90 -14.05
N ALA A 29 -3.03 -23.62 -14.09
CA ALA A 29 -4.24 -23.13 -13.40
C ALA A 29 -5.56 -23.80 -13.84
N LYS A 30 -5.54 -24.60 -14.93
CA LYS A 30 -6.68 -25.37 -15.42
C LYS A 30 -6.80 -26.73 -14.71
N GLU A 31 -5.69 -27.34 -14.29
CA GLU A 31 -5.64 -28.61 -13.55
C GLU A 31 -5.62 -28.40 -12.02
N GLU A 32 -5.07 -27.28 -11.53
CA GLU A 32 -5.04 -26.99 -10.08
C GLU A 32 -6.39 -26.66 -9.46
N ARG A 33 -7.40 -26.28 -10.27
CA ARG A 33 -8.75 -26.01 -9.77
C ARG A 33 -9.44 -27.25 -9.22
N SER A 34 -8.93 -28.46 -9.49
CA SER A 34 -9.56 -29.72 -9.06
C SER A 34 -8.81 -30.51 -7.98
N ASP A 35 -7.46 -30.45 -7.86
CA ASP A 35 -6.73 -31.54 -7.16
C ASP A 35 -5.82 -31.13 -5.97
N GLY A 36 -5.60 -29.85 -5.65
CA GLY A 36 -4.82 -29.47 -4.45
C GLY A 36 -3.32 -29.86 -4.42
N ARG A 37 -2.79 -30.46 -5.49
CA ARG A 37 -1.43 -31.04 -5.59
C ARG A 37 -0.30 -30.11 -5.17
N LEU A 38 -0.36 -28.82 -5.52
CA LEU A 38 0.68 -27.86 -5.12
C LEU A 38 0.73 -27.70 -3.59
N ALA A 39 -0.44 -27.63 -2.93
CA ALA A 39 -0.48 -27.51 -1.47
C ALA A 39 0.03 -28.78 -0.79
N GLU A 40 -0.27 -29.96 -1.35
CA GLU A 40 0.26 -31.25 -0.86
C GLU A 40 1.79 -31.33 -1.03
N ALA A 41 2.31 -30.96 -2.20
CA ALA A 41 3.75 -30.93 -2.47
C ALA A 41 4.49 -29.97 -1.53
N LEU A 42 3.90 -28.80 -1.23
CA LEU A 42 4.44 -27.86 -0.25
C LEU A 42 4.40 -28.42 1.18
N ARG A 43 3.32 -29.14 1.56
CA ARG A 43 3.24 -29.82 2.87
C ARG A 43 4.31 -30.92 2.99
N ALA A 44 4.61 -31.61 1.89
CA ALA A 44 5.63 -32.66 1.85
C ALA A 44 7.06 -32.13 2.07
N LEU A 45 7.30 -30.82 1.98
CA LEU A 45 8.58 -30.21 2.38
C LEU A 45 8.83 -30.29 3.90
N GLY A 46 7.81 -30.55 4.72
CA GLY A 46 7.96 -30.70 6.17
C GLY A 46 8.39 -29.42 6.89
N LEU A 47 7.94 -28.25 6.40
CA LEU A 47 8.27 -26.95 7.00
C LEU A 47 7.27 -26.61 8.12
N ASP A 48 7.64 -26.89 9.37
CA ASP A 48 6.76 -26.75 10.54
C ASP A 48 6.33 -25.30 10.86
N ASP A 49 7.14 -24.32 10.45
CA ASP A 49 6.89 -22.89 10.69
C ASP A 49 6.17 -22.20 9.51
N VAL A 50 5.65 -22.97 8.55
CA VAL A 50 4.93 -22.47 7.37
C VAL A 50 3.45 -22.85 7.45
N ARG A 51 2.59 -21.83 7.51
CA ARG A 51 1.14 -22.04 7.33
C ARG A 51 0.81 -22.09 5.85
N ILE A 52 0.20 -23.18 5.39
CA ILE A 52 -0.22 -23.40 4.00
C ILE A 52 -1.74 -23.31 3.90
N ILE A 53 -2.22 -22.33 3.13
CA ILE A 53 -3.63 -22.01 2.94
C ILE A 53 -4.04 -22.38 1.50
N SER A 54 -4.90 -23.39 1.37
CA SER A 54 -5.44 -23.88 0.10
C SER A 54 -6.97 -23.77 -0.01
N SER A 55 -7.66 -23.46 1.10
CA SER A 55 -9.12 -23.32 1.12
C SER A 55 -9.55 -22.15 0.22
N SER A 56 -10.59 -22.34 -0.59
CA SER A 56 -11.06 -21.36 -1.56
C SER A 56 -11.52 -20.05 -0.91
N GLY A 57 -12.16 -20.11 0.27
CA GLY A 57 -12.61 -18.92 0.99
C GLY A 57 -11.46 -18.05 1.50
N GLU A 58 -10.46 -18.67 2.14
CA GLU A 58 -9.36 -17.92 2.77
C GLU A 58 -8.34 -17.43 1.74
N ARG A 59 -7.91 -18.27 0.78
CA ARG A 59 -6.89 -17.86 -0.19
C ARG A 59 -7.31 -16.66 -1.05
N MET A 60 -8.61 -16.49 -1.24
CA MET A 60 -9.16 -15.36 -2.01
C MET A 60 -9.03 -14.01 -1.29
N LEU A 61 -8.78 -13.97 0.02
CA LEU A 61 -8.42 -12.73 0.73
C LEU A 61 -7.09 -12.14 0.22
N TYR A 62 -6.22 -12.97 -0.34
CA TYR A 62 -4.89 -12.63 -0.85
C TYR A 62 -4.87 -12.38 -2.37
N SER A 63 -6.06 -12.35 -3.01
CA SER A 63 -6.22 -12.14 -4.47
C SER A 63 -6.01 -10.70 -4.96
N ARG A 64 -5.80 -9.75 -4.04
CA ARG A 64 -5.73 -8.32 -4.32
C ARG A 64 -4.89 -7.57 -3.29
N ASP A 65 -4.47 -6.37 -3.64
CA ASP A 65 -3.95 -5.38 -2.69
C ASP A 65 -5.04 -4.35 -2.35
N GLN A 66 -4.64 -3.10 -2.08
CA GLN A 66 -5.57 -2.01 -1.77
C GLN A 66 -6.44 -1.63 -2.98
N SER A 67 -5.93 -1.85 -4.20
CA SER A 67 -6.63 -1.48 -5.42
C SER A 67 -7.74 -2.48 -5.76
N GLU A 68 -8.88 -1.96 -6.20
CA GLU A 68 -9.93 -2.78 -6.79
C GLU A 68 -9.67 -2.86 -8.31
N ILE A 69 -9.39 -4.07 -8.80
CA ILE A 69 -9.24 -4.32 -10.23
C ILE A 69 -10.65 -4.32 -10.83
N PRO A 70 -10.93 -3.53 -11.89
CA PRO A 70 -12.25 -3.52 -12.50
C PRO A 70 -12.69 -4.94 -12.90
N ARG A 71 -13.94 -5.30 -12.58
CA ARG A 71 -14.45 -6.68 -12.64
C ARG A 71 -14.19 -7.37 -13.98
N PHE A 72 -14.44 -6.66 -15.08
CA PHE A 72 -14.16 -7.13 -16.44
C PHE A 72 -12.70 -7.57 -16.61
N MET A 73 -11.74 -6.78 -16.11
CA MET A 73 -10.32 -7.13 -16.18
C MET A 73 -10.00 -8.37 -15.34
N LYS A 74 -10.56 -8.48 -14.13
CA LYS A 74 -10.35 -9.63 -13.25
C LYS A 74 -10.92 -10.92 -13.85
N GLU A 75 -12.09 -10.83 -14.49
CA GLU A 75 -12.81 -11.99 -15.03
C GLU A 75 -12.32 -12.42 -16.41
N ILE A 76 -11.75 -11.52 -17.21
CA ILE A 76 -11.37 -11.82 -18.60
C ILE A 76 -9.85 -11.77 -18.77
N MET A 77 -9.17 -10.81 -18.15
CA MET A 77 -7.75 -10.55 -18.42
C MET A 77 -6.81 -11.24 -17.42
N PHE A 78 -7.14 -11.30 -16.13
CA PHE A 78 -6.23 -11.80 -15.10
C PHE A 78 -6.65 -13.14 -14.48
N ASN A 79 -5.66 -13.93 -14.05
CA ASN A 79 -5.86 -15.04 -13.13
C ASN A 79 -5.50 -14.60 -11.70
N SER A 80 -6.43 -13.93 -11.03
CA SER A 80 -6.21 -13.37 -9.69
C SER A 80 -6.57 -14.28 -8.53
N ALA A 81 -6.98 -15.53 -8.78
CA ALA A 81 -7.13 -16.50 -7.71
C ALA A 81 -5.76 -17.15 -7.44
N PRO A 82 -5.10 -16.90 -6.29
CA PRO A 82 -3.86 -17.58 -5.96
C PRO A 82 -4.13 -19.05 -5.74
N THR A 83 -3.29 -19.95 -6.24
CA THR A 83 -3.47 -21.40 -6.04
C THR A 83 -3.34 -21.75 -4.57
N VAL A 84 -2.30 -21.23 -3.94
CA VAL A 84 -1.98 -21.44 -2.53
C VAL A 84 -1.41 -20.15 -1.95
N VAL A 85 -1.64 -19.94 -0.67
CA VAL A 85 -0.96 -18.89 0.10
C VAL A 85 -0.09 -19.58 1.13
N VAL A 86 1.16 -19.12 1.27
CA VAL A 86 2.10 -19.61 2.27
C VAL A 86 2.54 -18.46 3.16
N GLN A 87 2.60 -18.71 4.46
CA GLN A 87 2.99 -17.75 5.49
C GLN A 87 4.16 -18.32 6.30
N PRO A 88 5.42 -18.14 5.83
CA PRO A 88 6.61 -18.60 6.53
C PRO A 88 6.99 -17.65 7.68
N ARG A 89 7.59 -18.18 8.75
CA ARG A 89 8.07 -17.38 9.89
C ARG A 89 9.59 -17.22 9.95
N SER A 90 10.33 -18.00 9.16
CA SER A 90 11.79 -17.97 9.11
C SER A 90 12.34 -17.74 7.70
N GLU A 91 13.56 -17.20 7.65
CA GLU A 91 14.32 -17.03 6.40
C GLU A 91 14.65 -18.36 5.72
N SER A 92 14.92 -19.42 6.51
CA SER A 92 15.14 -20.77 6.01
C SER A 92 13.93 -21.33 5.28
N SER A 93 12.73 -21.07 5.77
CA SER A 93 11.50 -21.55 5.12
C SER A 93 11.19 -20.75 3.86
N VAL A 94 11.44 -19.44 3.85
CA VAL A 94 11.40 -18.65 2.60
C VAL A 94 12.38 -19.24 1.57
N SER A 95 13.61 -19.56 1.97
CA SER A 95 14.62 -20.20 1.11
C SER A 95 14.13 -21.51 0.51
N ALA A 96 13.60 -22.41 1.33
CA ALA A 96 13.06 -23.70 0.89
C ALA A 96 11.88 -23.53 -0.09
N LEU A 97 10.95 -22.62 0.21
CA LEU A 97 9.80 -22.32 -0.64
C LEU A 97 10.20 -21.74 -2.00
N LEU A 98 11.14 -20.79 -2.02
CA LEU A 98 11.64 -20.20 -3.27
C LEU A 98 12.39 -21.23 -4.12
N LYS A 99 13.23 -22.05 -3.50
CA LYS A 99 13.93 -23.15 -4.19
C LYS A 99 12.95 -24.13 -4.81
N PHE A 100 11.93 -24.57 -4.04
CA PHE A 100 10.86 -25.43 -4.55
C PHE A 100 10.15 -24.79 -5.74
N ALA A 101 9.75 -23.52 -5.60
CA ALA A 101 9.03 -22.80 -6.65
C ALA A 101 9.88 -22.61 -7.92
N SER A 102 11.18 -22.36 -7.78
CA SER A 102 12.11 -22.26 -8.91
C SER A 102 12.27 -23.60 -9.64
N SER A 103 12.47 -24.69 -8.90
CA SER A 103 12.61 -26.04 -9.48
C SER A 103 11.35 -26.51 -10.23
N HIS A 104 10.16 -26.18 -9.72
CA HIS A 104 8.87 -26.56 -10.31
C HIS A 104 8.25 -25.44 -11.17
N ARG A 105 8.97 -24.33 -11.36
CA ARG A 105 8.54 -23.14 -12.11
C ARG A 105 7.17 -22.60 -11.70
N VAL A 106 6.89 -22.62 -10.39
CA VAL A 106 5.68 -22.06 -9.79
C VAL A 106 5.86 -20.55 -9.63
N PRO A 107 4.98 -19.70 -10.19
CA PRO A 107 5.03 -18.26 -9.93
C PRO A 107 4.89 -17.94 -8.45
N VAL A 108 5.76 -17.06 -7.93
CA VAL A 108 5.74 -16.60 -6.54
C VAL A 108 5.41 -15.12 -6.50
N ILE A 109 4.39 -14.74 -5.73
CA ILE A 109 3.99 -13.34 -5.53
C ILE A 109 4.34 -12.97 -4.08
N PRO A 110 5.43 -12.23 -3.83
CA PRO A 110 5.72 -11.70 -2.51
C PRO A 110 4.64 -10.73 -2.07
N ARG A 111 4.23 -10.84 -0.81
CA ARG A 111 3.21 -9.99 -0.22
C ARG A 111 3.57 -9.65 1.23
N GLY A 112 3.43 -8.38 1.58
CA GLY A 112 3.41 -7.91 2.97
C GLY A 112 1.98 -7.65 3.43
N SER A 113 1.68 -6.44 3.88
CA SER A 113 0.32 -6.03 4.27
C SER A 113 -0.70 -5.99 3.12
N GLY A 114 -0.23 -5.96 1.87
CA GLY A 114 -1.07 -5.74 0.68
C GLY A 114 -1.63 -4.33 0.58
N SER A 115 -0.94 -3.32 1.12
CA SER A 115 -1.42 -1.93 1.19
C SER A 115 -1.02 -1.05 0.00
N SER A 116 -0.26 -1.55 -0.97
CA SER A 116 0.07 -0.79 -2.19
C SER A 116 -1.16 -0.72 -3.11
N PRO A 117 -1.47 0.43 -3.73
CA PRO A 117 -2.59 0.57 -4.66
C PRO A 117 -2.20 0.30 -6.14
N PHE A 118 -1.00 -0.24 -6.40
CA PHE A 118 -0.49 -0.39 -7.77
C PHE A 118 -0.75 -1.76 -8.43
N GLY A 119 -1.34 -2.73 -7.72
CA GLY A 119 -1.49 -4.10 -8.21
C GLY A 119 -0.24 -4.97 -8.00
N GLY A 120 0.81 -4.44 -7.37
CA GLY A 120 2.12 -5.08 -7.25
C GLY A 120 2.10 -6.41 -6.51
N SER A 121 1.19 -6.58 -5.54
CA SER A 121 1.02 -7.83 -4.78
C SER A 121 -0.25 -8.61 -5.14
N ALA A 122 -0.96 -8.21 -6.19
CA ALA A 122 -2.10 -8.96 -6.72
C ALA A 122 -1.60 -10.06 -7.68
N PRO A 123 -1.97 -11.34 -7.51
CA PRO A 123 -1.67 -12.35 -8.50
C PRO A 123 -2.39 -12.02 -9.82
N VAL A 124 -1.67 -12.13 -10.94
CA VAL A 124 -2.24 -11.94 -12.29
C VAL A 124 -2.13 -13.20 -13.15
N VAL A 125 -1.28 -14.14 -12.73
CA VAL A 125 -1.07 -15.45 -13.37
C VAL A 125 -1.41 -16.63 -12.44
N GLY A 126 -1.92 -16.40 -11.23
CA GLY A 126 -2.13 -17.44 -10.20
C GLY A 126 -0.86 -17.72 -9.40
N GLY A 127 -0.61 -18.99 -9.06
CA GLY A 127 0.60 -19.43 -8.37
C GLY A 127 0.55 -19.28 -6.85
N MET A 128 1.73 -19.23 -6.24
CA MET A 128 1.93 -19.14 -4.79
C MET A 128 2.05 -17.68 -4.34
N VAL A 129 1.12 -17.22 -3.51
CA VAL A 129 1.33 -15.96 -2.76
C VAL A 129 2.17 -16.29 -1.52
N LEU A 130 3.34 -15.67 -1.42
CA LEU A 130 4.24 -15.78 -0.27
C LEU A 130 4.04 -14.55 0.61
N ASP A 131 3.21 -14.70 1.64
CA ASP A 131 2.86 -13.64 2.58
C ASP A 131 3.84 -13.60 3.76
N ILE A 132 4.78 -12.64 3.71
CA ILE A 132 5.76 -12.42 4.76
C ILE A 132 5.24 -11.52 5.89
N SER A 133 3.97 -11.10 5.90
CA SER A 133 3.45 -10.22 6.95
C SER A 133 3.45 -10.85 8.35
N VAL A 134 3.67 -12.17 8.44
CA VAL A 134 3.84 -12.91 9.70
C VAL A 134 5.30 -12.99 10.18
N MET A 135 6.26 -12.54 9.37
CA MET A 135 7.66 -12.31 9.77
C MET A 135 7.77 -10.88 10.34
N ASP A 136 7.12 -10.64 11.47
CA ASP A 136 6.85 -9.32 12.03
C ASP A 136 7.73 -8.93 13.23
N GLN A 137 8.79 -9.69 13.52
CA GLN A 137 9.61 -9.48 14.72
C GLN A 137 10.56 -8.29 14.60
N ILE A 138 10.67 -7.52 15.69
CA ILE A 138 11.75 -6.58 15.95
C ILE A 138 12.86 -7.36 16.66
N LEU A 139 13.96 -7.61 15.96
CA LEU A 139 14.99 -8.55 16.38
C LEU A 139 15.98 -7.93 17.38
N ALA A 140 16.31 -6.66 17.20
CA ALA A 140 17.16 -5.90 18.12
C ALA A 140 17.00 -4.39 17.90
N ILE A 141 17.09 -3.60 18.99
CA ILE A 141 17.26 -2.16 18.94
C ILE A 141 18.54 -1.81 19.72
N ASP A 142 19.49 -1.17 19.05
CA ASP A 142 20.74 -0.70 19.64
C ASP A 142 20.66 0.82 19.82
N VAL A 143 20.51 1.25 21.07
CA VAL A 143 20.38 2.67 21.45
C VAL A 143 21.70 3.44 21.31
N HIS A 144 22.84 2.76 21.33
CA HIS A 144 24.16 3.39 21.21
C HIS A 144 24.54 3.56 19.74
N ARG A 145 24.29 2.55 18.92
CA ARG A 145 24.52 2.59 17.46
C ARG A 145 23.39 3.27 16.70
N LEU A 146 22.26 3.53 17.36
CA LEU A 146 21.05 4.08 16.75
C LEU A 146 20.60 3.23 15.55
N THR A 147 20.45 1.92 15.78
CA THR A 147 19.98 0.98 14.75
C THR A 147 18.85 0.09 15.26
N ALA A 148 17.92 -0.26 14.38
CA ALA A 148 16.89 -1.27 14.63
C ALA A 148 17.00 -2.36 13.56
N ARG A 149 17.16 -3.61 13.99
CA ARG A 149 17.15 -4.79 13.11
C ARG A 149 15.80 -5.48 13.22
N VAL A 150 15.13 -5.66 12.09
CA VAL A 150 13.73 -6.09 12.02
C VAL A 150 13.53 -7.10 10.90
N GLN A 151 12.55 -7.98 11.03
CA GLN A 151 12.12 -8.82 9.93
C GLN A 151 11.37 -8.01 8.86
N GLY A 152 11.37 -8.49 7.62
CA GLY A 152 10.79 -7.79 6.47
C GLY A 152 9.28 -7.53 6.58
N GLY A 153 8.56 -8.40 7.29
CA GLY A 153 7.12 -8.27 7.58
C GLY A 153 6.79 -7.33 8.73
N ALA A 154 7.77 -6.82 9.48
CA ALA A 154 7.53 -5.88 10.57
C ALA A 154 6.85 -4.61 10.04
N ARG A 155 5.87 -4.09 10.77
CA ARG A 155 5.13 -2.88 10.37
C ARG A 155 5.80 -1.63 10.92
N TRP A 156 5.75 -0.55 10.15
CA TRP A 156 6.30 0.74 10.58
C TRP A 156 5.67 1.25 11.88
N ALA A 157 4.37 1.00 12.09
CA ALA A 157 3.67 1.39 13.31
C ALA A 157 4.20 0.68 14.56
N ASP A 158 4.55 -0.60 14.44
CA ASP A 158 5.06 -1.40 15.57
C ASP A 158 6.52 -1.03 15.86
N ILE A 159 7.33 -0.79 14.83
CA ILE A 159 8.71 -0.32 14.98
C ILE A 159 8.76 1.05 15.65
N ASP A 160 7.93 2.00 15.19
CA ASP A 160 7.88 3.35 15.76
C ASP A 160 7.48 3.32 17.24
N HIS A 161 6.55 2.44 17.61
CA HIS A 161 6.13 2.26 18.99
C HIS A 161 7.24 1.71 19.89
N GLU A 162 7.99 0.69 19.46
CA GLU A 162 9.11 0.17 20.27
C GLU A 162 10.28 1.16 20.36
N LEU A 163 10.51 1.96 19.31
CA LEU A 163 11.51 3.03 19.36
C LEU A 163 11.11 4.15 20.34
N GLU A 164 9.83 4.51 20.38
CA GLU A 164 9.30 5.55 21.27
C GLU A 164 9.57 5.24 22.75
N LYS A 165 9.41 3.98 23.16
CA LYS A 165 9.73 3.51 24.54
C LYS A 165 11.19 3.76 24.94
N LEU A 166 12.08 3.88 23.96
CA LEU A 166 13.51 4.06 24.14
C LEU A 166 13.97 5.51 23.85
N GLY A 167 13.04 6.45 23.67
CA GLY A 167 13.37 7.83 23.31
C GLY A 167 13.94 7.97 21.89
N LEU A 168 13.66 7.01 21.01
CA LEU A 168 14.11 6.99 19.62
C LEU A 168 12.93 7.26 18.66
N ALA A 169 13.26 7.52 17.39
CA ALA A 169 12.31 7.71 16.31
C ALA A 169 12.89 7.20 14.99
N LEU A 170 12.00 6.90 14.05
CA LEU A 170 12.36 6.61 12.66
C LEU A 170 12.91 7.87 11.97
N ASN A 171 13.81 7.67 11.01
CA ASN A 171 14.28 8.76 10.14
C ASN A 171 13.18 9.16 9.13
N THR A 172 12.66 8.20 8.38
CA THR A 172 11.55 8.38 7.44
C THR A 172 10.57 7.21 7.55
N CYS A 173 9.30 7.44 7.22
CA CYS A 173 8.26 6.42 7.23
C CYS A 173 7.18 6.72 6.17
N PRO A 174 6.40 5.71 5.73
CA PRO A 174 5.31 5.95 4.80
C PRO A 174 4.08 6.55 5.49
N SER A 175 3.23 7.25 4.74
CA SER A 175 1.87 7.62 5.22
C SER A 175 1.01 6.38 5.51
N SER A 176 1.28 5.27 4.83
CA SER A 176 0.74 3.95 5.14
C SER A 176 1.49 3.27 6.29
N LYS A 177 1.44 3.84 7.51
CA LYS A 177 2.20 3.38 8.70
C LYS A 177 1.96 1.89 9.07
N PHE A 178 0.86 1.30 8.60
CA PHE A 178 0.52 -0.12 8.80
C PHE A 178 1.09 -1.06 7.70
N SER A 179 1.83 -0.51 6.73
CA SER A 179 2.58 -1.28 5.76
C SER A 179 3.83 -1.92 6.38
N THR A 180 4.37 -2.93 5.70
CA THR A 180 5.55 -3.68 6.12
C THR A 180 6.84 -3.05 5.59
N VAL A 181 7.95 -3.19 6.31
CA VAL A 181 9.27 -2.63 5.92
C VAL A 181 9.70 -3.10 4.53
N ALA A 182 9.70 -4.41 4.28
CA ALA A 182 10.07 -4.98 2.98
C ALA A 182 9.13 -4.50 1.87
N GLY A 183 7.85 -4.36 2.17
CA GLY A 183 6.83 -3.86 1.24
C GLY A 183 7.15 -2.44 0.76
N TRP A 184 7.36 -1.50 1.69
CA TRP A 184 7.65 -0.11 1.31
C TRP A 184 9.01 0.02 0.62
N MET A 185 10.03 -0.72 1.10
CA MET A 185 11.32 -0.82 0.44
C MET A 185 11.18 -1.32 -1.01
N ALA A 186 10.38 -2.36 -1.25
CA ALA A 186 10.15 -2.89 -2.60
C ALA A 186 9.35 -1.95 -3.50
N THR A 187 8.43 -1.15 -2.98
CA THR A 187 7.58 -0.26 -3.80
C THR A 187 8.12 1.16 -3.95
N GLY A 188 9.13 1.55 -3.17
CA GLY A 188 9.69 2.90 -3.21
C GLY A 188 10.52 3.23 -1.96
N GLY A 189 10.29 4.42 -1.42
CA GLY A 189 11.05 4.89 -0.25
C GLY A 189 10.99 6.39 -0.01
N MET A 190 10.00 7.09 -0.57
CA MET A 190 9.76 8.51 -0.27
C MET A 190 8.43 8.65 0.46
N GLY A 191 8.40 9.50 1.48
CA GLY A 191 7.24 9.70 2.33
C GLY A 191 7.52 10.76 3.40
N LEU A 192 7.04 10.51 4.61
CA LEU A 192 7.16 11.46 5.71
C LEU A 192 8.61 11.62 6.13
N ASN A 193 8.99 12.88 6.39
CA ASN A 193 10.37 13.31 6.67
C ASN A 193 11.39 13.06 5.55
N SER A 194 11.00 12.59 4.35
CA SER A 194 11.96 12.45 3.25
C SER A 194 12.57 13.78 2.80
N TYR A 195 11.90 14.91 3.08
CA TYR A 195 12.48 16.23 2.92
C TYR A 195 13.77 16.39 3.75
N SER A 196 13.75 16.13 5.05
CA SER A 196 14.94 16.32 5.90
C SER A 196 15.88 15.11 5.98
N LYS A 197 15.35 13.89 5.76
CA LYS A 197 16.09 12.63 5.93
C LYS A 197 16.37 11.87 4.63
N GLY A 198 15.90 12.38 3.51
CA GLY A 198 16.09 11.77 2.19
C GLY A 198 15.26 10.51 1.99
N HIS A 199 15.62 9.76 0.95
CA HIS A 199 14.99 8.50 0.59
C HIS A 199 15.23 7.42 1.67
N LEU A 200 14.33 6.45 1.82
CA LEU A 200 14.42 5.34 2.77
C LEU A 200 15.77 4.60 2.70
N ARG A 201 16.35 4.50 1.50
CA ARG A 201 17.69 3.89 1.29
C ARG A 201 18.77 4.52 2.17
N GLU A 202 18.66 5.81 2.48
CA GLU A 202 19.58 6.54 3.37
C GLU A 202 19.39 6.14 4.84
N SER A 203 18.30 5.45 5.17
CA SER A 203 18.01 4.87 6.48
C SER A 203 18.24 3.37 6.54
N VAL A 204 18.48 2.67 5.42
CA VAL A 204 18.79 1.24 5.44
C VAL A 204 20.31 1.05 5.47
N GLN A 205 20.80 0.30 6.44
CA GLN A 205 22.22 -0.04 6.59
C GLN A 205 22.56 -1.36 5.91
N ALA A 206 21.68 -2.36 6.07
CA ALA A 206 21.82 -3.67 5.47
C ALA A 206 20.44 -4.34 5.31
N ALA A 207 20.36 -5.33 4.43
CA ALA A 207 19.18 -6.17 4.24
C ALA A 207 19.56 -7.58 3.79
N SER A 208 18.74 -8.56 4.18
CA SER A 208 18.78 -9.93 3.66
C SER A 208 17.74 -10.11 2.57
N LEU A 209 18.16 -10.63 1.41
CA LEU A 209 17.29 -11.02 0.30
C LEU A 209 17.44 -12.53 0.07
N VAL A 210 16.32 -13.25 0.11
CA VAL A 210 16.28 -14.64 -0.35
C VAL A 210 15.95 -14.64 -1.84
N THR A 211 16.84 -15.20 -2.66
CA THR A 211 16.68 -15.31 -4.11
C THR A 211 16.01 -16.62 -4.53
N PRO A 212 15.48 -16.73 -5.77
CA PRO A 212 14.79 -17.94 -6.27
C PRO A 212 15.57 -19.24 -6.19
N ASP A 213 16.89 -19.16 -6.27
CA ASP A 213 17.81 -20.29 -6.08
C ASP A 213 17.89 -20.76 -4.61
N GLY A 214 17.18 -20.10 -3.70
CA GLY A 214 17.13 -20.37 -2.26
C GLY A 214 18.27 -19.71 -1.48
N TRP A 215 19.16 -18.95 -2.11
CA TRP A 215 20.29 -18.34 -1.40
C TRP A 215 19.88 -17.09 -0.63
N VAL A 216 20.40 -16.97 0.58
CA VAL A 216 20.31 -15.74 1.38
C VAL A 216 21.47 -14.83 1.01
N ARG A 217 21.17 -13.66 0.48
CA ARG A 217 22.14 -12.61 0.16
C ARG A 217 22.01 -11.49 1.17
N LYS A 218 23.02 -11.33 2.01
CA LYS A 218 23.15 -10.17 2.90
C LYS A 218 23.85 -9.06 2.14
N MET A 219 23.20 -7.91 2.03
CA MET A 219 23.66 -6.75 1.28
C MET A 219 23.71 -5.54 2.18
N ASP A 220 24.79 -4.79 2.10
CA ASP A 220 24.92 -3.44 2.67
C ASP A 220 25.08 -2.42 1.55
N ARG A 221 25.28 -1.14 1.89
CA ARG A 221 25.39 -0.04 0.90
C ARG A 221 26.54 -0.21 -0.09
N GLY A 222 27.55 -1.02 0.21
CA GLY A 222 28.66 -1.31 -0.68
C GLY A 222 28.35 -2.37 -1.73
N ASP A 223 27.28 -3.16 -1.55
CA ASP A 223 26.88 -4.17 -2.51
C ASP A 223 26.29 -3.53 -3.79
N PRO A 224 26.76 -3.87 -5.00
CA PRO A 224 26.22 -3.34 -6.26
C PRO A 224 24.71 -3.57 -6.46
N LEU A 225 24.14 -4.59 -5.83
CA LEU A 225 22.71 -4.94 -5.89
C LEU A 225 21.90 -4.28 -4.77
N PHE A 226 22.51 -3.62 -3.78
CA PHE A 226 21.80 -3.05 -2.65
C PHE A 226 20.72 -2.05 -3.07
N SER A 227 21.06 -1.12 -3.97
CA SER A 227 20.08 -0.16 -4.45
C SER A 227 18.98 -0.82 -5.30
N ALA A 228 19.17 -2.07 -5.76
CA ALA A 228 18.19 -2.80 -6.58
C ALA A 228 17.06 -3.36 -5.74
N LEU A 229 17.20 -3.36 -4.41
CA LEU A 229 16.15 -3.75 -3.49
C LEU A 229 15.00 -2.72 -3.47
N PHE A 230 15.32 -1.46 -3.75
CA PHE A 230 14.37 -0.36 -3.74
C PHE A 230 13.63 -0.25 -5.08
N GLY A 231 12.29 -0.21 -5.03
CA GLY A 231 11.47 -0.13 -6.24
C GLY A 231 11.49 -1.41 -7.09
N SER A 232 11.96 -2.54 -6.55
CA SER A 232 11.99 -3.84 -7.22
C SER A 232 10.64 -4.55 -7.28
N GLU A 233 9.69 -4.16 -6.43
CA GLU A 233 8.35 -4.75 -6.30
C GLU A 233 8.35 -6.28 -6.24
N GLY A 234 9.32 -6.87 -5.51
CA GLY A 234 9.41 -8.32 -5.34
C GLY A 234 9.85 -9.08 -6.59
N GLN A 235 10.38 -8.40 -7.61
CA GLN A 235 10.87 -9.03 -8.83
C GLN A 235 12.16 -9.83 -8.64
N LEU A 236 12.96 -9.52 -7.61
CA LEU A 236 14.31 -10.08 -7.44
C LEU A 236 14.38 -11.21 -6.40
N GLY A 237 13.39 -11.32 -5.52
CA GLY A 237 13.43 -12.19 -4.34
C GLY A 237 12.55 -11.65 -3.22
N VAL A 238 12.76 -12.15 -2.01
CA VAL A 238 12.01 -11.77 -0.80
C VAL A 238 12.96 -11.15 0.22
N ILE A 239 12.70 -9.91 0.64
CA ILE A 239 13.47 -9.23 1.69
C ILE A 239 12.99 -9.75 3.05
N THR A 240 13.85 -10.45 3.79
CA THR A 240 13.51 -11.17 5.03
C THR A 240 13.94 -10.44 6.30
N GLU A 241 15.02 -9.65 6.24
CA GLU A 241 15.55 -8.88 7.36
C GLU A 241 16.08 -7.52 6.86
N VAL A 242 15.91 -6.47 7.66
CA VAL A 242 16.42 -5.13 7.38
C VAL A 242 17.01 -4.53 8.65
N THR A 243 18.19 -3.92 8.52
CA THR A 243 18.79 -3.07 9.56
C THR A 243 18.59 -1.60 9.19
N LEU A 244 17.81 -0.89 10.00
CA LEU A 244 17.49 0.53 9.85
C LEU A 244 18.37 1.36 10.77
N SER A 245 18.89 2.50 10.30
CA SER A 245 19.32 3.57 11.20
C SER A 245 18.09 4.32 11.71
N VAL A 246 18.11 4.61 13.00
CA VAL A 246 17.10 5.39 13.72
C VAL A 246 17.76 6.66 14.27
N ARG A 247 16.99 7.49 14.95
CA ARG A 247 17.47 8.75 15.52
C ARG A 247 16.93 8.93 16.93
N LYS A 248 17.55 9.82 17.69
CA LYS A 248 16.92 10.33 18.91
C LYS A 248 15.61 11.02 18.56
N ARG A 249 14.60 10.80 19.38
CA ARG A 249 13.34 11.53 19.27
C ARG A 249 13.61 13.01 19.50
N PRO A 250 13.14 13.91 18.61
CA PRO A 250 13.33 15.33 18.83
C PRO A 250 12.59 15.77 20.11
N GLU A 251 13.20 16.65 20.88
CA GLU A 251 12.60 17.23 22.10
C GLU A 251 11.30 17.99 21.80
N MET A 252 11.20 18.52 20.57
CA MET A 252 10.03 19.23 20.07
C MET A 252 9.78 18.87 18.60
N SER A 253 8.52 18.60 18.26
CA SER A 253 8.03 18.49 16.88
C SER A 253 6.72 19.25 16.79
N ARG A 254 6.70 20.37 16.07
CA ARG A 254 5.55 21.25 15.96
C ARG A 254 5.07 21.37 14.50
N PRO A 255 3.82 20.97 14.20
CA PRO A 255 3.22 21.22 12.91
C PRO A 255 2.61 22.63 12.85
N HIS A 256 2.78 23.26 11.71
CA HIS A 256 2.21 24.56 11.32
C HIS A 256 1.37 24.38 10.05
N LEU A 257 0.38 25.25 9.87
CA LEU A 257 -0.50 25.26 8.69
C LEU A 257 -0.68 26.71 8.24
N ILE A 258 -0.45 26.99 6.96
CA ILE A 258 -0.69 28.30 6.34
C ILE A 258 -1.61 28.11 5.14
N MET A 259 -2.60 28.99 5.01
CA MET A 259 -3.57 28.99 3.92
C MET A 259 -3.25 30.06 2.89
N PHE A 260 -3.52 29.76 1.62
CA PHE A 260 -3.27 30.64 0.47
C PHE A 260 -4.47 30.62 -0.48
N SER A 261 -4.77 31.78 -1.06
CA SER A 261 -5.85 31.93 -2.05
C SER A 261 -5.57 31.22 -3.37
N ASP A 262 -4.30 30.96 -3.70
CA ASP A 262 -3.88 30.30 -4.92
C ASP A 262 -2.70 29.35 -4.69
N PHE A 263 -2.62 28.29 -5.51
CA PHE A 263 -1.55 27.29 -5.37
C PHE A 263 -0.16 27.84 -5.70
N ARG A 264 -0.02 28.87 -6.56
CA ARG A 264 1.31 29.39 -6.94
C ARG A 264 1.96 30.11 -5.77
N SER A 265 1.19 30.87 -5.00
CA SER A 265 1.62 31.47 -3.74
C SER A 265 2.02 30.42 -2.71
N ALA A 266 1.21 29.37 -2.55
CA ALA A 266 1.51 28.24 -1.66
C ALA A 266 2.83 27.54 -2.03
N LEU A 267 3.03 27.22 -3.31
CA LEU A 267 4.27 26.61 -3.79
C LEU A 267 5.47 27.56 -3.65
N SER A 268 5.29 28.85 -3.92
CA SER A 268 6.35 29.86 -3.77
C SER A 268 6.82 29.97 -2.32
N PHE A 269 5.89 29.95 -1.36
CA PHE A 269 6.21 29.87 0.06
C PHE A 269 7.02 28.60 0.38
N ALA A 270 6.58 27.43 -0.09
CA ALA A 270 7.28 26.17 0.16
C ALA A 270 8.72 26.17 -0.42
N TYR A 271 8.91 26.78 -1.60
CA TYR A 271 10.24 26.92 -2.21
C TYR A 271 11.14 27.89 -1.43
N ALA A 272 10.60 29.03 -1.02
CA ALA A 272 11.33 30.01 -0.23
C ALA A 272 11.73 29.43 1.14
N LEU A 273 10.80 28.75 1.80
CA LEU A 273 11.05 28.05 3.06
C LEU A 273 12.11 26.96 2.88
N GLY A 274 12.00 26.16 1.82
CA GLY A 274 12.95 25.09 1.55
C GLY A 274 14.36 25.57 1.16
N SER A 275 14.50 26.84 0.76
CA SER A 275 15.78 27.49 0.45
C SER A 275 16.33 28.32 1.62
N SER A 276 15.59 28.40 2.73
CA SER A 276 15.96 29.14 3.93
C SER A 276 16.81 28.29 4.89
N ASP A 277 17.33 28.92 5.94
CA ASP A 277 18.08 28.26 7.02
C ASP A 277 17.18 27.63 8.11
N VAL A 278 15.85 27.69 7.95
CA VAL A 278 14.88 27.11 8.91
C VAL A 278 15.10 25.60 9.08
N GLY A 279 15.35 24.89 7.97
CA GLY A 279 15.55 23.44 7.96
C GLY A 279 14.32 22.65 8.42
N PRO A 280 13.17 22.75 7.73
CA PRO A 280 11.95 22.04 8.12
C PRO A 280 12.14 20.51 8.04
N ALA A 281 11.45 19.77 8.91
CA ALA A 281 11.50 18.31 8.89
C ALA A 281 10.68 17.73 7.73
N HIS A 282 9.54 18.37 7.44
CA HIS A 282 8.60 17.98 6.37
C HIS A 282 7.82 19.20 5.87
N ILE A 283 7.54 19.24 4.58
CA ILE A 283 6.62 20.21 3.95
C ILE A 283 5.66 19.41 3.07
N VAL A 284 4.36 19.68 3.19
CA VAL A 284 3.33 19.10 2.30
C VAL A 284 2.33 20.18 1.88
N TYR A 285 1.97 20.16 0.61
CA TYR A 285 0.89 20.97 0.04
C TYR A 285 -0.40 20.15 -0.07
N GLU A 286 -1.54 20.76 0.22
CA GLU A 286 -2.87 20.17 0.14
C GLU A 286 -3.83 21.12 -0.59
N SER A 287 -4.56 20.58 -1.57
CA SER A 287 -5.54 21.35 -2.36
C SER A 287 -6.83 21.70 -1.59
N PRO A 288 -7.58 22.75 -2.02
CA PRO A 288 -8.83 23.21 -1.38
C PRO A 288 -9.86 22.12 -1.10
N LEU A 289 -10.03 21.18 -2.03
CA LEU A 289 -11.02 20.10 -1.91
C LEU A 289 -10.73 19.20 -0.69
N LYS A 290 -9.47 19.07 -0.26
CA LYS A 290 -9.10 18.33 0.95
C LYS A 290 -9.76 18.95 2.18
N PHE A 291 -9.61 20.26 2.35
CA PHE A 291 -10.17 21.00 3.48
C PHE A 291 -11.70 21.04 3.46
N SER A 292 -12.32 21.19 2.28
CA SER A 292 -13.78 21.07 2.12
C SER A 292 -14.32 19.71 2.59
N LEU A 293 -13.63 18.63 2.24
CA LEU A 293 -14.05 17.29 2.65
C LEU A 293 -13.77 17.03 4.14
N VAL A 294 -12.69 17.59 4.70
CA VAL A 294 -12.41 17.55 6.15
C VAL A 294 -13.50 18.28 6.92
N ASN A 295 -13.89 19.50 6.51
CA ASN A 295 -14.99 20.25 7.12
C ASN A 295 -16.29 19.43 7.12
N ARG A 296 -16.61 18.79 5.99
CA ARG A 296 -17.76 17.88 5.90
C ARG A 296 -17.65 16.71 6.87
N MET A 297 -16.46 16.18 7.11
CA MET A 297 -16.25 15.09 8.07
C MET A 297 -16.45 15.53 9.52
N LEU A 298 -16.09 16.78 9.82
CA LEU A 298 -16.21 17.37 11.15
C LEU A 298 -17.59 17.96 11.43
N GLY A 299 -18.48 18.00 10.42
CA GLY A 299 -19.83 18.55 10.57
C GLY A 299 -19.86 20.07 10.71
N GLY A 300 -18.86 20.78 10.20
CA GLY A 300 -18.80 22.24 10.26
C GLY A 300 -17.60 22.85 9.54
N GLU A 301 -17.62 24.16 9.35
CA GLU A 301 -16.55 24.92 8.69
C GLU A 301 -15.45 25.25 9.70
N ARG A 302 -14.44 24.38 9.79
CA ARG A 302 -13.28 24.54 10.69
C ARG A 302 -12.05 25.09 9.98
N PHE A 303 -11.92 24.79 8.69
CA PHE A 303 -10.87 25.24 7.79
C PHE A 303 -11.45 26.13 6.70
N THR A 304 -10.70 27.14 6.24
CA THR A 304 -11.00 27.77 4.95
C THR A 304 -10.72 26.76 3.84
N ALA A 305 -11.60 26.66 2.84
CA ALA A 305 -11.42 25.77 1.70
C ALA A 305 -10.46 26.38 0.66
N GLU A 306 -9.19 26.51 1.05
CA GLU A 306 -8.12 27.17 0.31
C GLU A 306 -6.88 26.25 0.18
N HIS A 307 -5.82 26.73 -0.47
CA HIS A 307 -4.58 25.98 -0.65
C HIS A 307 -3.78 25.98 0.66
N GLY A 308 -3.46 24.80 1.20
CA GLY A 308 -2.76 24.69 2.48
C GLY A 308 -1.32 24.21 2.33
N ILE A 309 -0.39 24.83 3.06
CA ILE A 309 0.95 24.29 3.31
C ILE A 309 1.04 23.85 4.76
N ILE A 310 1.32 22.57 4.99
CA ILE A 310 1.63 22.03 6.32
C ILE A 310 3.14 21.87 6.42
N VAL A 311 3.73 22.44 7.47
CA VAL A 311 5.16 22.34 7.77
C VAL A 311 5.33 21.69 9.13
N ASN A 312 6.16 20.65 9.24
CA ASN A 312 6.58 20.14 10.54
C ASN A 312 7.99 20.61 10.84
N ILE A 313 8.15 21.28 11.99
CA ILE A 313 9.44 21.78 12.49
C ILE A 313 9.86 20.94 13.68
N GLU A 314 11.13 20.55 13.72
CA GLU A 314 11.70 19.77 14.81
C GLU A 314 12.85 20.54 15.48
N GLY A 315 12.79 20.68 16.80
CA GLY A 315 13.79 21.40 17.59
C GLY A 315 13.51 22.92 17.72
N LYS A 316 14.01 23.50 18.82
CA LYS A 316 13.75 24.89 19.20
C LYS A 316 14.35 25.91 18.23
N ASP A 317 15.62 25.74 17.87
CA ASP A 317 16.31 26.70 16.99
C ASP A 317 15.64 26.81 15.61
N SER A 318 15.17 25.69 15.05
CA SER A 318 14.43 25.68 13.80
C SER A 318 13.03 26.29 13.93
N GLU A 319 12.37 26.13 15.08
CA GLU A 319 11.09 26.80 15.37
C GLU A 319 11.26 28.31 15.47
N ASP A 320 12.29 28.80 16.17
CA ASP A 320 12.57 30.23 16.29
C ASP A 320 12.85 30.87 14.91
N ARG A 321 13.63 30.19 14.06
CA ARG A 321 13.85 30.60 12.66
C ARG A 321 12.56 30.57 11.83
N TYR A 322 11.73 29.55 11.99
CA TYR A 322 10.43 29.46 11.30
C TYR A 322 9.54 30.65 11.64
N GLN A 323 9.41 30.98 12.93
CA GLN A 323 8.59 32.11 13.38
C GLN A 323 9.11 33.44 12.81
N GLN A 324 10.43 33.62 12.75
CA GLN A 324 11.04 34.80 12.10
C GLN A 324 10.76 34.83 10.59
N PHE A 325 10.88 33.69 9.91
CA PHE A 325 10.61 33.55 8.47
C PHE A 325 9.16 33.90 8.13
N VAL A 326 8.19 33.34 8.85
CA VAL A 326 6.75 33.59 8.66
C VAL A 326 6.43 35.07 8.91
N LYS A 327 6.94 35.65 10.01
CA LYS A 327 6.76 37.07 10.33
C LYS A 327 7.35 37.99 9.26
N SER A 328 8.52 37.66 8.71
CA SER A 328 9.14 38.44 7.63
C SER A 328 8.40 38.35 6.29
N SER A 329 7.59 37.31 6.11
CA SER A 329 6.78 37.08 4.92
C SER A 329 5.37 37.70 5.00
N ASP A 330 5.06 38.40 6.10
CA ASP A 330 3.71 38.92 6.42
C ASP A 330 2.62 37.82 6.34
N LEU A 331 2.99 36.60 6.70
CA LEU A 331 2.10 35.44 6.77
C LEU A 331 1.72 35.15 8.20
N LYS A 332 0.63 34.39 8.36
CA LYS A 332 0.14 33.95 9.66
C LYS A 332 -0.23 32.48 9.62
N ASP A 333 0.22 31.75 10.64
CA ASP A 333 -0.24 30.39 10.86
C ASP A 333 -1.73 30.34 11.21
N GLU A 334 -2.38 29.29 10.76
CA GLU A 334 -3.66 28.85 11.27
C GLU A 334 -3.58 28.46 12.75
N LYS A 335 -4.75 28.28 13.36
CA LYS A 335 -4.83 27.86 14.77
C LYS A 335 -4.07 26.55 14.97
N GLU A 336 -3.24 26.49 16.00
CA GLU A 336 -2.36 25.33 16.26
C GLU A 336 -3.10 23.99 16.31
N TYR A 337 -4.31 23.93 16.89
CA TYR A 337 -5.08 22.69 16.94
C TYR A 337 -5.50 22.18 15.55
N LEU A 338 -5.67 23.07 14.56
CA LEU A 338 -5.96 22.71 13.17
C LEU A 338 -4.72 22.12 12.48
N ALA A 339 -3.55 22.73 12.68
CA ALA A 339 -2.28 22.20 12.19
C ALA A 339 -1.98 20.82 12.80
N ARG A 340 -2.17 20.65 14.11
CA ARG A 340 -2.02 19.36 14.80
C ARG A 340 -3.02 18.31 14.32
N TYR A 341 -4.28 18.71 14.07
CA TYR A 341 -5.28 17.81 13.48
C TYR A 341 -4.81 17.31 12.11
N MET A 342 -4.48 18.21 11.18
CA MET A 342 -4.03 17.83 9.83
C MET A 342 -2.74 16.99 9.87
N TRP A 343 -1.80 17.34 10.76
CA TRP A 343 -0.61 16.53 10.97
C TRP A 343 -0.96 15.12 11.44
N ASN A 344 -1.90 14.94 12.36
CA ASN A 344 -2.35 13.61 12.76
C ASN A 344 -3.04 12.86 11.60
N GLU A 345 -3.82 13.56 10.78
CA GLU A 345 -4.52 12.98 9.63
C GLU A 345 -3.59 12.48 8.51
N ARG A 346 -2.30 12.84 8.51
CA ARG A 346 -1.30 12.40 7.51
C ARG A 346 -1.17 10.87 7.37
N PHE A 347 -1.53 10.12 8.40
CA PHE A 347 -1.54 8.64 8.37
C PHE A 347 -2.88 8.02 7.94
N PHE A 348 -3.88 8.86 7.64
CA PHE A 348 -5.22 8.44 7.26
C PHE A 348 -5.70 9.09 5.94
N PRO A 349 -4.91 9.05 4.86
CA PRO A 349 -5.24 9.75 3.61
C PRO A 349 -6.54 9.23 2.96
N MET A 350 -6.95 7.98 3.23
CA MET A 350 -8.12 7.36 2.60
C MET A 350 -9.47 7.72 3.23
N LYS A 351 -9.52 8.59 4.24
CA LYS A 351 -10.76 9.03 4.92
C LYS A 351 -11.83 9.54 3.97
N MET A 352 -11.42 10.18 2.88
CA MET A 352 -12.33 10.76 1.90
C MET A 352 -13.07 9.73 1.04
N ARG A 353 -12.57 8.48 1.00
CA ARG A 353 -13.16 7.38 0.22
C ARG A 353 -14.57 7.01 0.68
N LYS A 354 -15.00 7.38 1.90
CA LYS A 354 -16.38 7.13 2.34
C LYS A 354 -17.42 7.96 1.57
N TYR A 355 -17.03 9.07 0.96
CA TYR A 355 -17.99 9.93 0.26
C TYR A 355 -18.44 9.35 -1.07
N GLY A 356 -17.59 8.55 -1.70
CA GLY A 356 -17.85 7.82 -2.93
C GLY A 356 -16.94 6.61 -2.82
N PRO A 357 -17.48 5.39 -2.69
CA PRO A 357 -16.74 4.24 -2.20
C PRO A 357 -15.74 3.71 -3.24
N GLY A 358 -14.68 4.48 -3.46
CA GLY A 358 -13.70 4.32 -4.50
C GLY A 358 -12.79 5.55 -4.55
N LEU A 359 -11.50 5.32 -4.69
CA LEU A 359 -10.51 6.37 -4.89
C LEU A 359 -9.59 5.89 -6.01
N LEU A 360 -9.42 6.72 -7.02
CA LEU A 360 -8.50 6.48 -8.13
C LEU A 360 -7.60 7.70 -8.29
N GLY A 361 -6.45 7.53 -8.91
CA GLY A 361 -5.51 8.62 -9.04
C GLY A 361 -4.23 8.24 -9.75
N SER A 362 -3.29 9.17 -9.68
CA SER A 362 -1.92 9.04 -10.15
C SER A 362 -0.97 9.47 -9.04
N GLU A 363 0.11 8.73 -8.85
CA GLU A 363 1.19 9.07 -7.93
C GLU A 363 2.49 9.10 -8.72
N VAL A 364 3.11 10.27 -8.75
CA VAL A 364 4.30 10.53 -9.58
C VAL A 364 5.32 11.37 -8.84
N VAL A 365 6.57 11.23 -9.23
CA VAL A 365 7.69 12.07 -8.78
C VAL A 365 8.03 13.03 -9.89
N MET A 366 8.22 14.31 -9.58
CA MET A 366 8.56 15.31 -10.59
C MET A 366 9.44 16.44 -10.08
N PRO A 367 10.25 17.06 -10.93
CA PRO A 367 11.02 18.24 -10.55
C PRO A 367 10.12 19.40 -10.11
N LEU A 368 10.47 20.06 -9.00
CA LEU A 368 9.71 21.20 -8.46
C LEU A 368 9.61 22.36 -9.47
N LYS A 369 10.60 22.52 -10.35
CA LYS A 369 10.61 23.54 -11.39
C LYS A 369 9.39 23.48 -12.32
N ILE A 370 8.87 22.27 -12.60
CA ILE A 370 7.74 22.05 -13.53
C ILE A 370 6.42 21.78 -12.79
N LEU A 371 6.45 21.67 -11.46
CA LEU A 371 5.30 21.32 -10.64
C LEU A 371 4.12 22.32 -10.80
N PRO A 372 4.31 23.66 -10.75
CA PRO A 372 3.19 24.60 -10.84
C PRO A 372 2.40 24.46 -12.14
N ASP A 373 3.09 24.36 -13.27
CA ASP A 373 2.44 24.27 -14.58
C ASP A 373 1.81 22.88 -14.79
N SER A 374 2.37 21.85 -14.17
CA SER A 374 1.80 20.50 -14.22
C SER A 374 0.55 20.37 -13.36
N LEU A 375 0.49 21.02 -12.20
CA LEU A 375 -0.73 21.09 -11.39
C LEU A 375 -1.86 21.79 -12.15
N GLN A 376 -1.57 22.93 -12.79
CA GLN A 376 -2.55 23.64 -13.61
C GLN A 376 -3.09 22.74 -14.74
N LYS A 377 -2.21 22.10 -15.50
CA LYS A 377 -2.59 21.18 -16.58
C LYS A 377 -3.38 19.97 -16.07
N ALA A 378 -3.03 19.44 -14.89
CA ALA A 378 -3.76 18.35 -14.27
C ALA A 378 -5.17 18.78 -13.85
N GLU A 379 -5.32 19.98 -13.30
CA GLU A 379 -6.60 20.55 -12.93
C GLU A 379 -7.49 20.77 -14.15
N ASP A 380 -6.95 21.36 -15.21
CA ASP A 380 -7.67 21.61 -16.46
C ASP A 380 -8.12 20.30 -17.12
N LEU A 381 -7.21 19.32 -17.21
CA LEU A 381 -7.54 17.99 -17.73
C LEU A 381 -8.61 17.29 -16.87
N CYS A 382 -8.53 17.38 -15.54
CA CYS A 382 -9.55 16.80 -14.68
C CYS A 382 -10.92 17.46 -14.90
N LYS A 383 -10.98 18.80 -15.04
CA LYS A 383 -12.21 19.53 -15.37
C LYS A 383 -12.82 19.06 -16.70
N GLU A 384 -11.98 18.83 -17.72
CA GLU A 384 -12.40 18.28 -19.01
C GLU A 384 -12.93 16.84 -18.89
N LEU A 385 -12.26 16.00 -18.09
CA LEU A 385 -12.63 14.61 -17.80
C LEU A 385 -13.86 14.48 -16.86
N GLY A 386 -14.34 15.59 -16.30
CA GLY A 386 -15.42 15.60 -15.30
C GLY A 386 -15.01 15.02 -13.95
N LEU A 387 -13.74 15.22 -13.56
CA LEU A 387 -13.16 14.79 -12.30
C LEU A 387 -12.87 15.99 -11.39
N GLU A 388 -13.00 15.79 -10.09
CA GLU A 388 -12.58 16.75 -9.07
C GLU A 388 -11.28 16.24 -8.42
N PRO A 389 -10.12 16.80 -8.79
CA PRO A 389 -8.84 16.33 -8.29
C PRO A 389 -8.56 16.85 -6.88
N LEU A 390 -7.97 15.98 -6.07
CA LEU A 390 -7.27 16.28 -4.82
C LEU A 390 -5.78 16.18 -5.11
N PHE A 391 -5.07 17.28 -4.89
CA PHE A 391 -3.61 17.31 -4.98
C PHE A 391 -3.01 17.33 -3.60
N GLU A 392 -2.06 16.44 -3.38
CA GLU A 392 -1.18 16.38 -2.22
C GLU A 392 0.26 16.29 -2.74
N VAL A 393 1.14 17.19 -2.29
CA VAL A 393 2.54 17.21 -2.73
C VAL A 393 3.46 17.19 -1.53
N HIS A 394 4.22 16.10 -1.38
CA HIS A 394 5.34 16.06 -0.43
C HIS A 394 6.58 16.61 -1.11
N PHE A 395 7.18 17.66 -0.53
CA PHE A 395 8.41 18.24 -1.05
C PHE A 395 9.60 17.39 -0.64
N LEU A 396 10.58 17.26 -1.53
CA LEU A 396 11.82 16.52 -1.31
C LEU A 396 13.01 17.50 -1.40
N ASN A 397 14.12 17.17 -0.74
CA ASN A 397 15.31 18.04 -0.71
C ASN A 397 16.23 17.90 -1.94
N ASP A 398 15.89 17.01 -2.87
CA ASP A 398 16.65 16.75 -4.10
C ASP A 398 16.12 17.56 -5.31
N GLY A 399 15.25 18.54 -5.05
CA GLY A 399 14.62 19.36 -6.09
C GLY A 399 13.39 18.72 -6.75
N ASN A 400 12.90 17.60 -6.22
CA ASN A 400 11.67 16.95 -6.66
C ASN A 400 10.51 17.11 -5.66
N GLY A 401 9.29 16.83 -6.12
CA GLY A 401 8.09 16.64 -5.31
C GLY A 401 7.44 15.31 -5.64
N LEU A 402 6.94 14.63 -4.60
CA LEU A 402 6.07 13.47 -4.73
C LEU A 402 4.62 13.97 -4.79
N LEU A 403 4.03 13.93 -5.98
CA LEU A 403 2.66 14.36 -6.26
C LEU A 403 1.71 13.17 -6.21
N LEU A 404 0.75 13.23 -5.31
CA LEU A 404 -0.43 12.39 -5.29
C LEU A 404 -1.61 13.20 -5.84
N CYS A 405 -2.15 12.78 -6.98
CA CYS A 405 -3.36 13.33 -7.56
C CYS A 405 -4.45 12.26 -7.54
N TYR A 406 -5.41 12.38 -6.63
CA TYR A 406 -6.50 11.41 -6.48
C TYR A 406 -7.87 12.07 -6.62
N TYR A 407 -8.89 11.29 -6.97
CA TYR A 407 -10.26 11.74 -7.08
C TYR A 407 -11.21 10.62 -6.65
N ILE A 408 -12.37 11.04 -6.16
CA ILE A 408 -13.36 10.12 -5.60
C ILE A 408 -14.18 9.50 -6.73
N THR A 409 -14.46 8.20 -6.64
CA THR A 409 -15.26 7.43 -7.60
C THR A 409 -16.17 6.44 -6.85
N ASP A 410 -16.96 5.63 -7.57
CA ASP A 410 -17.83 4.60 -6.98
C ASP A 410 -17.51 3.24 -7.60
N GLN A 411 -16.74 2.42 -6.88
CA GLN A 411 -16.33 1.10 -7.34
C GLN A 411 -17.50 0.10 -7.46
N GLY A 412 -18.62 0.36 -6.77
CA GLY A 412 -19.80 -0.49 -6.87
C GLY A 412 -20.63 -0.20 -8.12
N ASN A 413 -20.27 0.80 -8.92
CA ASN A 413 -20.75 0.96 -10.29
C ASN A 413 -19.65 0.58 -11.27
N THR A 414 -19.62 -0.68 -11.70
CA THR A 414 -18.56 -1.25 -12.54
C THR A 414 -18.29 -0.45 -13.82
N ILE A 415 -19.32 0.06 -14.49
CA ILE A 415 -19.15 0.82 -15.73
C ILE A 415 -18.48 2.17 -15.44
N SER A 416 -19.00 2.93 -14.48
CA SER A 416 -18.44 4.24 -14.11
C SER A 416 -17.01 4.08 -13.60
N PHE A 417 -16.76 3.11 -12.72
CA PHE A 417 -15.44 2.83 -12.17
C PHE A 417 -14.43 2.45 -13.26
N THR A 418 -14.84 1.67 -14.27
CA THR A 418 -13.95 1.29 -15.38
C THR A 418 -13.57 2.50 -16.23
N LEU A 419 -14.53 3.39 -16.52
CA LEU A 419 -14.24 4.65 -17.22
C LEU A 419 -13.31 5.54 -16.39
N ASP A 420 -13.58 5.68 -15.10
CA ASP A 420 -12.76 6.48 -14.19
C ASP A 420 -11.35 5.91 -14.04
N ALA A 421 -11.16 4.58 -14.11
CA ALA A 421 -9.83 3.95 -14.17
C ALA A 421 -9.09 4.25 -15.48
N ALA A 422 -9.79 4.34 -16.62
CA ALA A 422 -9.17 4.78 -17.86
C ALA A 422 -8.73 6.27 -17.78
N LYS A 423 -9.53 7.12 -17.13
CA LYS A 423 -9.20 8.54 -16.91
C LYS A 423 -7.92 8.71 -16.07
N SER A 424 -7.66 7.86 -15.07
CA SER A 424 -6.41 7.94 -14.28
C SER A 424 -5.17 7.63 -15.11
N MET A 425 -5.27 6.71 -16.08
CA MET A 425 -4.18 6.43 -17.02
C MET A 425 -3.92 7.61 -17.95
N ILE A 426 -4.96 8.31 -18.42
CA ILE A 426 -4.82 9.54 -19.22
C ILE A 426 -4.12 10.63 -18.42
N LEU A 427 -4.55 10.85 -17.17
CA LEU A 427 -3.92 11.79 -16.24
C LEU A 427 -2.44 11.47 -16.01
N THR A 428 -2.12 10.20 -15.73
CA THR A 428 -0.74 9.73 -15.52
C THR A 428 0.10 9.96 -16.77
N SER A 429 -0.42 9.60 -17.96
CA SER A 429 0.27 9.86 -19.23
C SER A 429 0.55 11.34 -19.44
N MET A 430 -0.36 12.23 -19.03
CA MET A 430 -0.17 13.68 -19.13
C MET A 430 0.95 14.16 -18.21
N LEU A 431 0.97 13.75 -16.95
CA LEU A 431 2.02 14.13 -16.01
C LEU A 431 3.40 13.69 -16.50
N ILE A 432 3.49 12.46 -17.02
CA ILE A 432 4.74 11.91 -17.56
C ILE A 432 5.20 12.65 -18.81
N ASP A 433 4.29 13.01 -19.72
CA ASP A 433 4.62 13.83 -20.89
C ASP A 433 5.20 15.21 -20.51
N ASN A 434 4.94 15.68 -19.28
CA ASN A 434 5.49 16.93 -18.75
C ASN A 434 6.78 16.73 -17.94
N GLY A 435 7.31 15.51 -17.81
CA GLY A 435 8.57 15.23 -17.12
C GLY A 435 8.45 14.55 -15.75
N ALA A 436 7.25 14.10 -15.38
CA ALA A 436 7.07 13.25 -14.19
C ALA A 436 7.48 11.79 -14.45
N LYS A 437 7.73 11.06 -13.37
CA LYS A 437 8.02 9.61 -13.36
C LYS A 437 7.01 8.91 -12.45
N PRO A 438 6.55 7.69 -12.76
CA PRO A 438 5.76 6.89 -11.82
C PRO A 438 6.46 6.76 -10.47
N TYR A 439 5.72 6.76 -9.36
CA TYR A 439 6.31 6.44 -8.05
C TYR A 439 6.58 4.94 -7.89
N SER A 440 5.64 4.11 -8.35
CA SER A 440 5.70 2.65 -8.41
C SER A 440 5.05 2.19 -9.72
N ILE A 441 5.44 1.02 -10.22
CA ILE A 441 5.04 0.48 -11.51
C ILE A 441 3.80 -0.42 -11.38
N GLY A 442 3.88 -1.48 -10.58
CA GLY A 442 2.82 -2.49 -10.44
C GLY A 442 2.24 -2.97 -11.77
N ILE A 443 0.91 -3.11 -11.81
CA ILE A 443 0.13 -3.37 -13.02
C ILE A 443 -0.14 -2.06 -13.76
N TRP A 444 -0.61 -1.05 -13.02
CA TRP A 444 -1.24 0.14 -13.60
C TRP A 444 -0.27 1.08 -14.31
N ASN A 445 0.99 1.13 -13.85
CA ASN A 445 2.04 1.96 -14.45
C ASN A 445 3.03 1.17 -15.31
N THR A 446 2.76 -0.12 -15.60
CA THR A 446 3.58 -0.91 -16.55
C THR A 446 3.68 -0.22 -17.92
N ALA A 447 2.60 0.41 -18.37
CA ALA A 447 2.55 1.20 -19.61
C ALA A 447 3.48 2.42 -19.62
N PHE A 448 3.98 2.83 -18.46
CA PHE A 448 4.78 4.02 -18.27
C PHE A 448 6.22 3.73 -17.85
N THR A 449 6.62 2.47 -17.82
CA THR A 449 7.98 2.06 -17.43
C THR A 449 9.08 2.78 -18.21
N ASN A 450 8.87 3.13 -19.48
CA ASN A 450 9.84 3.88 -20.26
C ASN A 450 10.09 5.34 -19.80
N ALA A 451 9.32 5.84 -18.84
CA ALA A 451 9.56 7.12 -18.18
C ALA A 451 10.56 7.02 -17.02
N GLU A 452 10.80 5.81 -16.51
CA GLU A 452 11.83 5.55 -15.51
C GLU A 452 13.23 5.83 -16.06
N GLU A 453 14.19 6.01 -15.15
CA GLU A 453 15.58 6.16 -15.54
C GLU A 453 16.08 4.88 -16.24
N LYS A 454 16.57 5.05 -17.47
CA LYS A 454 17.09 3.94 -18.27
C LYS A 454 18.14 3.12 -17.51
N ALA A 455 19.00 3.79 -16.73
CA ALA A 455 20.00 3.13 -15.90
C ALA A 455 19.38 2.24 -14.81
N GLN A 456 18.35 2.74 -14.11
CA GLN A 456 17.62 1.98 -13.08
C GLN A 456 16.91 0.78 -13.70
N LEU A 457 16.19 0.96 -14.80
CA LEU A 457 15.50 -0.12 -15.49
C LEU A 457 16.44 -1.20 -16.00
N THR A 458 17.53 -0.82 -16.66
CA THR A 458 18.53 -1.77 -17.16
C THR A 458 19.10 -2.57 -16.00
N ARG A 459 19.48 -1.90 -14.91
CA ARG A 459 20.02 -2.57 -13.73
C ARG A 459 19.04 -3.55 -13.10
N LEU A 460 17.76 -3.19 -12.97
CA LEU A 460 16.74 -4.10 -12.45
C LEU A 460 16.48 -5.28 -13.39
N ARG A 461 16.51 -5.06 -14.71
CA ARG A 461 16.41 -6.16 -15.70
C ARG A 461 17.61 -7.10 -15.64
N ASP A 462 18.82 -6.57 -15.53
CA ASP A 462 20.04 -7.37 -15.43
C ASP A 462 20.06 -8.16 -14.12
N ALA A 463 19.69 -7.52 -13.00
CA ALA A 463 19.52 -8.18 -11.72
C ALA A 463 18.45 -9.27 -11.78
N LYS A 464 17.31 -9.01 -12.41
CA LYS A 464 16.23 -10.00 -12.63
C LYS A 464 16.72 -11.19 -13.43
N ALA A 465 17.38 -10.96 -14.56
CA ALA A 465 17.90 -12.02 -15.42
C ALA A 465 18.95 -12.88 -14.70
N LYS A 466 19.78 -12.26 -13.85
CA LYS A 466 20.81 -12.94 -13.07
C LYS A 466 20.24 -13.74 -11.89
N LEU A 467 19.33 -13.15 -11.13
CA LEU A 467 18.83 -13.73 -9.87
C LEU A 467 17.61 -14.64 -10.08
N ASP A 468 16.83 -14.41 -11.12
CA ASP A 468 15.62 -15.17 -11.44
C ASP A 468 15.55 -15.52 -12.94
N PRO A 469 16.45 -16.39 -13.44
CA PRO A 469 16.46 -16.79 -14.85
C PRO A 469 15.17 -17.54 -15.25
N GLY A 470 14.47 -18.16 -14.28
CA GLY A 470 13.18 -18.82 -14.50
C GLY A 470 11.98 -17.88 -14.54
N ASN A 471 12.18 -16.60 -14.23
CA ASN A 471 11.14 -15.56 -14.15
C ASN A 471 9.93 -15.99 -13.29
N VAL A 472 10.20 -16.62 -12.13
CA VAL A 472 9.16 -17.07 -11.20
C VAL A 472 8.71 -15.97 -10.23
N MET A 473 9.59 -15.03 -9.89
CA MET A 473 9.31 -13.96 -8.93
C MET A 473 8.45 -12.86 -9.53
N ASN A 474 7.31 -12.64 -8.89
CA ASN A 474 6.31 -11.62 -9.17
C ASN A 474 6.01 -11.40 -10.65
N THR A 475 5.97 -12.48 -11.41
CA THR A 475 5.88 -12.47 -12.86
C THR A 475 4.56 -11.92 -13.39
N GLY A 476 4.57 -11.46 -14.64
CA GLY A 476 3.41 -10.90 -15.32
C GLY A 476 3.07 -9.47 -14.91
N LYS A 477 3.97 -8.75 -14.24
CA LYS A 477 3.85 -7.34 -13.83
C LYS A 477 5.19 -6.62 -14.01
N TYR A 478 5.22 -5.31 -13.75
CA TYR A 478 6.42 -4.47 -13.76
C TYR A 478 7.12 -4.36 -15.13
N PHE A 479 7.84 -5.38 -15.57
CA PHE A 479 8.57 -5.36 -16.85
C PHE A 479 7.67 -5.68 -18.04
N PHE A 480 6.71 -6.58 -17.86
CA PHE A 480 5.80 -7.03 -18.89
C PHE A 480 4.51 -7.57 -18.25
N LEU A 481 3.36 -6.98 -18.60
CA LEU A 481 2.08 -7.41 -18.08
C LEU A 481 1.66 -8.74 -18.73
N SER A 482 1.22 -9.71 -17.93
CA SER A 482 0.70 -10.99 -18.42
C SER A 482 -0.60 -11.35 -17.72
N GLY A 483 -1.35 -12.30 -18.29
CA GLY A 483 -2.66 -12.70 -17.79
C GLY A 483 -3.14 -14.00 -18.42
N ARG A 484 -4.47 -14.19 -18.49
CA ARG A 484 -5.09 -15.42 -19.00
C ARG A 484 -4.75 -15.74 -20.45
N PHE A 485 -4.55 -14.72 -21.28
CA PHE A 485 -4.21 -14.85 -22.69
C PHE A 485 -2.70 -14.63 -22.97
N GLY A 486 -1.87 -14.79 -21.94
CA GLY A 486 -0.42 -14.60 -22.05
C GLY A 486 -0.05 -13.19 -22.50
N GLY A 487 0.84 -13.09 -23.49
CA GLY A 487 1.48 -11.84 -23.89
C GLY A 487 0.63 -10.84 -24.68
N VAL A 488 -0.58 -11.18 -25.13
CA VAL A 488 -1.44 -10.25 -25.88
C VAL A 488 -1.75 -8.99 -25.05
N LEU A 489 -2.07 -9.20 -23.77
CA LEU A 489 -2.32 -8.11 -22.84
C LEU A 489 -1.06 -7.26 -22.60
N GLY A 490 0.09 -7.91 -22.47
CA GLY A 490 1.39 -7.24 -22.29
C GLY A 490 1.79 -6.38 -23.48
N THR A 491 1.50 -6.83 -24.70
CA THR A 491 1.72 -6.04 -25.91
C THR A 491 0.82 -4.79 -25.91
N ALA A 492 -0.47 -4.95 -25.64
CA ALA A 492 -1.41 -3.83 -25.59
C ALA A 492 -1.03 -2.78 -24.53
N PHE A 493 -0.61 -3.24 -23.34
CA PHE A 493 -0.15 -2.40 -22.24
C PHE A 493 1.33 -1.99 -22.34
N SER A 494 2.02 -2.33 -23.43
CA SER A 494 3.41 -1.93 -23.60
C SER A 494 3.54 -0.42 -23.78
N PRO A 495 4.64 0.21 -23.33
CA PRO A 495 4.81 1.65 -23.47
C PRO A 495 4.77 2.15 -24.91
N GLY A 496 5.17 1.31 -25.88
CA GLY A 496 5.17 1.64 -27.31
C GLY A 496 3.77 1.70 -27.94
N ILE A 497 2.76 1.09 -27.31
CA ILE A 497 1.38 1.04 -27.85
C ILE A 497 0.44 1.88 -26.98
N MET A 498 0.44 1.65 -25.66
CA MET A 498 -0.53 2.27 -24.76
C MET A 498 -0.32 3.79 -24.65
N ARG A 499 0.93 4.27 -24.54
CA ARG A 499 1.20 5.71 -24.39
C ARG A 499 0.75 6.52 -25.61
N PRO A 500 1.10 6.14 -26.87
CA PRO A 500 0.56 6.82 -28.04
C PRO A 500 -0.98 6.79 -28.08
N ALA A 501 -1.61 5.67 -27.74
CA ALA A 501 -3.06 5.56 -27.71
C ALA A 501 -3.70 6.54 -26.69
N LEU A 502 -3.17 6.61 -25.47
CA LEU A 502 -3.62 7.57 -24.44
C LEU A 502 -3.42 9.02 -24.87
N LYS A 503 -2.29 9.32 -25.53
CA LYS A 503 -2.02 10.66 -26.07
C LYS A 503 -3.00 11.05 -27.17
N THR A 504 -3.30 10.12 -28.08
CA THR A 504 -4.32 10.30 -29.12
C THR A 504 -5.70 10.50 -28.49
N MET A 505 -6.10 9.67 -27.52
CA MET A 505 -7.37 9.84 -26.80
C MET A 505 -7.49 11.20 -26.12
N ARG A 506 -6.41 11.75 -25.57
CA ARG A 506 -6.35 13.09 -24.98
C ARG A 506 -6.46 14.22 -26.00
N VAL A 507 -5.87 14.08 -27.19
CA VAL A 507 -5.81 15.16 -28.22
C VAL A 507 -7.09 15.24 -29.05
N PHE A 508 -7.66 14.10 -29.47
CA PHE A 508 -8.87 14.05 -30.30
C PHE A 508 -10.17 14.12 -29.47
N SER A 509 -10.04 14.63 -28.26
CA SER A 509 -10.94 14.40 -27.15
C SER A 509 -12.19 15.30 -27.09
N PRO A 510 -12.34 16.47 -27.75
CA PRO A 510 -13.57 17.25 -27.57
C PRO A 510 -14.88 16.48 -27.88
N LEU A 511 -14.84 15.54 -28.82
CA LEU A 511 -15.97 14.66 -29.16
C LEU A 511 -16.06 13.44 -28.22
N THR A 512 -14.96 12.71 -28.03
CA THR A 512 -14.87 11.52 -27.18
C THR A 512 -15.08 11.82 -25.69
N MET A 513 -14.57 12.95 -25.22
CA MET A 513 -14.72 13.45 -23.86
C MET A 513 -16.15 13.88 -23.61
N ARG A 514 -16.85 14.46 -24.59
CA ARG A 514 -18.29 14.79 -24.43
C ARG A 514 -19.14 13.53 -24.23
N LEU A 515 -18.73 12.41 -24.83
CA LEU A 515 -19.29 11.06 -24.60
C LEU A 515 -18.85 10.44 -23.25
N MET A 516 -17.61 10.70 -22.80
CA MET A 516 -17.07 10.26 -21.51
C MET A 516 -17.37 11.20 -20.34
N ARG A 517 -17.95 12.38 -20.60
CA ARG A 517 -18.37 13.39 -19.62
C ARG A 517 -19.64 12.89 -18.96
N THR A 518 -19.47 11.86 -18.16
CA THR A 518 -20.36 11.57 -17.05
C THR A 518 -20.31 12.79 -16.12
N GLY A 519 -21.18 13.76 -16.37
CA GLY A 519 -21.23 15.02 -15.62
C GLY A 519 -21.49 14.74 -14.15
N TYR A 520 -20.47 14.88 -13.30
CA TYR A 520 -20.58 14.62 -11.88
C TYR A 520 -19.71 15.59 -11.09
N LYS A 521 -20.28 16.74 -10.70
CA LYS A 521 -19.73 17.54 -9.60
C LYS A 521 -20.01 16.81 -8.30
N PHE A 522 -18.97 16.49 -7.54
CA PHE A 522 -19.05 15.57 -6.40
C PHE A 522 -19.28 16.32 -5.09
N ALA A 523 -18.69 17.51 -4.93
CA ALA A 523 -18.91 18.38 -3.77
C ALA A 523 -20.40 18.66 -3.47
N GLU A 524 -21.26 18.67 -4.50
CA GLU A 524 -22.69 18.98 -4.40
C GLU A 524 -23.60 17.73 -4.34
N ARG A 525 -23.03 16.52 -4.38
CA ARG A 525 -23.84 15.29 -4.53
C ARG A 525 -24.31 14.73 -3.18
N LYS A 526 -25.63 14.67 -3.00
CA LYS A 526 -26.29 13.63 -2.17
C LYS A 526 -26.37 12.36 -3.01
N LEU A 527 -25.31 11.54 -2.99
CA LEU A 527 -25.31 10.22 -3.62
C LEU A 527 -26.42 9.36 -3.00
N LYS A 528 -27.54 9.18 -3.71
CA LYS A 528 -28.52 8.15 -3.37
C LYS A 528 -27.93 6.81 -3.81
N PRO A 529 -27.64 5.87 -2.90
CA PRO A 529 -27.13 4.56 -3.30
C PRO A 529 -28.19 3.87 -4.16
N LYS A 530 -27.77 3.24 -5.28
CA LYS A 530 -28.54 2.11 -5.84
C LYS A 530 -28.82 1.14 -4.68
N THR A 531 -29.96 0.47 -4.66
CA THR A 531 -30.35 -0.50 -3.62
C THR A 531 -29.23 -1.49 -3.31
N ARG A 532 -28.38 -1.12 -2.35
CA ARG A 532 -27.32 -1.94 -1.74
C ARG A 532 -27.78 -2.20 -0.33
N THR A 533 -27.55 -3.42 0.17
CA THR A 533 -27.66 -3.63 1.61
C THR A 533 -26.69 -2.70 2.32
N GLU A 534 -27.05 -2.23 3.50
CA GLU A 534 -26.21 -1.35 4.30
C GLU A 534 -24.83 -1.98 4.55
N LEU A 535 -24.79 -3.30 4.73
CA LEU A 535 -23.58 -4.09 4.91
C LEU A 535 -22.64 -4.03 3.69
N LEU A 536 -23.18 -4.18 2.48
CA LEU A 536 -22.38 -4.07 1.25
C LEU A 536 -21.85 -2.65 1.05
N LYS A 537 -22.62 -1.63 1.43
CA LYS A 537 -22.17 -0.23 1.38
C LYS A 537 -20.96 -0.01 2.28
N ILE A 538 -20.99 -0.49 3.53
CA ILE A 538 -19.84 -0.40 4.46
C ILE A 538 -18.63 -1.15 3.89
N ALA A 539 -18.85 -2.35 3.34
CA ALA A 539 -17.77 -3.12 2.71
C ALA A 539 -17.15 -2.41 1.50
N ASP A 540 -17.96 -1.66 0.73
CA ASP A 540 -17.49 -0.83 -0.37
C ASP A 540 -16.71 0.40 0.11
N GLU A 541 -17.08 1.02 1.24
CA GLU A 541 -16.39 2.17 1.84
C GLU A 541 -15.07 1.80 2.54
N CYS A 542 -14.80 0.52 2.78
CA CYS A 542 -13.53 0.03 3.33
C CYS A 542 -12.35 0.19 2.37
N ALA A 543 -11.33 0.93 2.81
CA ALA A 543 -10.13 1.23 2.03
C ALA A 543 -9.18 0.04 1.81
N MET A 544 -9.47 -1.16 2.36
CA MET A 544 -8.66 -2.39 2.22
C MET A 544 -7.18 -2.28 2.65
N CYS A 545 -6.82 -1.21 3.39
CA CYS A 545 -5.46 -0.88 3.78
C CYS A 545 -4.82 -1.85 4.79
N GLY A 546 -5.61 -2.68 5.47
CA GLY A 546 -5.12 -3.66 6.43
C GLY A 546 -4.76 -3.09 7.81
N ALA A 547 -5.02 -1.81 8.10
CA ALA A 547 -4.76 -1.21 9.42
C ALA A 547 -5.39 -2.03 10.56
N CYS A 548 -6.64 -2.47 10.38
CA CYS A 548 -7.35 -3.30 11.34
C CYS A 548 -6.67 -4.64 11.67
N VAL A 549 -5.84 -5.19 10.78
CA VAL A 549 -5.13 -6.47 10.98
C VAL A 549 -4.08 -6.30 12.07
N SER A 550 -3.42 -5.13 12.13
CA SER A 550 -2.35 -4.85 13.08
C SER A 550 -2.80 -4.67 14.53
N VAL A 551 -4.09 -4.40 14.74
CA VAL A 551 -4.66 -4.11 16.07
C VAL A 551 -5.73 -5.12 16.49
N CYS A 552 -5.92 -6.20 15.72
CA CYS A 552 -6.94 -7.19 15.99
C CYS A 552 -6.38 -8.27 16.94
N PRO A 553 -6.83 -8.34 18.21
CA PRO A 553 -6.33 -9.33 19.17
C PRO A 553 -6.56 -10.76 18.68
N ALA A 554 -7.74 -11.04 18.11
CA ALA A 554 -8.04 -12.35 17.55
C ALA A 554 -7.04 -12.76 16.47
N TYR A 555 -6.68 -11.83 15.57
CA TYR A 555 -5.69 -12.11 14.51
C TYR A 555 -4.29 -12.35 15.07
N LEU A 556 -3.87 -11.66 16.14
CA LEU A 556 -2.55 -11.90 16.73
C LEU A 556 -2.39 -13.35 17.21
N ILE A 557 -3.49 -13.96 17.64
CA ILE A 557 -3.53 -15.32 18.16
C ILE A 557 -3.67 -16.34 17.02
N VAL A 558 -4.71 -16.19 16.19
CA VAL A 558 -5.02 -17.21 15.18
C VAL A 558 -4.24 -17.04 13.88
N LYS A 559 -3.72 -15.84 13.62
CA LYS A 559 -3.03 -15.43 12.37
C LYS A 559 -3.82 -15.73 11.10
N ASP A 560 -5.15 -15.72 11.22
CA ASP A 560 -6.12 -15.94 10.15
C ASP A 560 -6.87 -14.65 9.88
N GLU A 561 -6.77 -14.13 8.64
CA GLU A 561 -7.31 -12.82 8.32
C GLU A 561 -8.84 -12.76 8.31
N ARG A 562 -9.53 -13.91 8.25
CA ARG A 562 -11.00 -13.99 8.27
C ARG A 562 -11.61 -13.37 9.53
N VAL A 563 -10.88 -13.39 10.64
CA VAL A 563 -11.33 -12.80 11.92
C VAL A 563 -11.25 -11.27 11.93
N THR A 564 -10.45 -10.68 11.04
CA THR A 564 -10.18 -9.23 11.01
C THR A 564 -11.31 -8.46 10.33
N ALA A 565 -11.38 -7.15 10.59
CA ALA A 565 -12.35 -6.29 9.91
C ALA A 565 -12.23 -6.34 8.38
N ARG A 566 -11.00 -6.37 7.84
CA ARG A 566 -10.77 -6.50 6.40
C ARG A 566 -11.31 -7.83 5.88
N GLY A 567 -10.97 -8.95 6.53
CA GLY A 567 -11.46 -10.28 6.15
C GLY A 567 -12.97 -10.42 6.19
N LYS A 568 -13.62 -9.88 7.23
CA LYS A 568 -15.09 -9.85 7.35
C LYS A 568 -15.75 -9.07 6.22
N LEU A 569 -15.26 -7.86 5.91
CA LEU A 569 -15.81 -7.06 4.81
C LEU A 569 -15.52 -7.68 3.42
N LEU A 570 -14.42 -8.42 3.27
CA LEU A 570 -14.18 -9.24 2.09
C LEU A 570 -15.17 -10.40 1.97
N THR A 571 -15.59 -10.97 3.10
CA THR A 571 -16.65 -12.00 3.18
C THR A 571 -17.99 -11.43 2.76
N VAL A 572 -18.36 -10.23 3.23
CA VAL A 572 -19.55 -9.50 2.74
C VAL A 572 -19.52 -9.37 1.22
N LYS A 573 -18.39 -8.91 0.66
CA LYS A 573 -18.23 -8.77 -0.79
C LYS A 573 -18.30 -10.12 -1.52
N ALA A 574 -17.92 -11.22 -0.87
CA ALA A 574 -18.00 -12.57 -1.44
C ALA A 574 -19.46 -13.06 -1.48
N LEU A 575 -20.17 -12.96 -0.35
CA LEU A 575 -21.60 -13.29 -0.26
C LEU A 575 -22.44 -12.49 -1.26
N ALA A 576 -22.21 -11.17 -1.37
CA ALA A 576 -22.90 -10.31 -2.33
C ALA A 576 -22.64 -10.69 -3.80
N ARG A 577 -21.55 -11.41 -4.09
CA ARG A 577 -21.24 -11.93 -5.44
C ARG A 577 -21.79 -13.35 -5.67
N GLY A 578 -22.36 -13.98 -4.66
CA GLY A 578 -22.79 -15.38 -4.70
C GLY A 578 -21.63 -16.37 -4.57
N ASP A 579 -20.47 -15.94 -4.04
CA ASP A 579 -19.35 -16.84 -3.79
C ASP A 579 -19.75 -17.84 -2.67
N LYS A 580 -19.35 -19.11 -2.80
CA LYS A 580 -19.61 -20.14 -1.77
C LYS A 580 -18.72 -19.92 -0.55
N ILE A 581 -19.31 -19.84 0.63
CA ILE A 581 -18.63 -19.78 1.94
C ILE A 581 -18.78 -21.13 2.64
N THR A 582 -17.72 -21.59 3.33
CA THR A 582 -17.74 -22.84 4.10
C THR A 582 -18.13 -22.59 5.56
N LYS A 583 -18.60 -23.62 6.27
CA LYS A 583 -18.83 -23.54 7.72
C LYS A 583 -17.57 -23.09 8.46
N GLU A 584 -16.41 -23.65 8.13
CA GLU A 584 -15.13 -23.25 8.75
C GLU A 584 -14.84 -21.74 8.59
N HIS A 585 -15.13 -21.17 7.41
CA HIS A 585 -14.97 -19.74 7.17
C HIS A 585 -15.96 -18.92 8.00
N SER A 586 -17.19 -19.41 8.15
CA SER A 586 -18.21 -18.83 9.03
C SER A 586 -17.75 -18.83 10.48
N ASP A 587 -17.30 -19.98 11.00
CA ASP A 587 -16.83 -20.16 12.37
C ASP A 587 -15.70 -19.18 12.72
N ARG A 588 -14.75 -18.96 11.79
CA ARG A 588 -13.69 -17.95 11.97
C ARG A 588 -14.22 -16.52 12.06
N THR A 589 -15.28 -16.21 11.33
CA THR A 589 -15.89 -14.87 11.35
C THR A 589 -16.46 -14.54 12.74
N PHE A 590 -16.94 -15.52 13.50
CA PHE A 590 -17.52 -15.31 14.83
C PHE A 590 -16.49 -15.05 15.95
N LEU A 591 -15.18 -15.19 15.70
CA LEU A 591 -14.13 -15.01 16.71
C LEU A 591 -13.81 -13.54 17.06
N CYS A 592 -14.74 -12.62 16.80
CA CYS A 592 -14.55 -11.20 17.09
C CYS A 592 -14.78 -10.90 18.57
N MET A 593 -13.79 -10.27 19.21
CA MET A 593 -13.85 -9.87 20.62
C MET A 593 -14.57 -8.54 20.88
N ARG A 594 -15.08 -7.87 19.84
CA ARG A 594 -15.86 -6.60 19.95
C ARG A 594 -15.13 -5.44 20.63
N CYS A 595 -13.79 -5.47 20.70
CA CYS A 595 -12.94 -4.45 21.33
C CYS A 595 -12.90 -3.07 20.64
N LYS A 596 -13.45 -2.93 19.43
CA LYS A 596 -13.43 -1.70 18.59
C LYS A 596 -12.05 -1.13 18.22
N ALA A 597 -10.95 -1.82 18.51
CA ALA A 597 -9.60 -1.41 18.10
C ALA A 597 -9.50 -1.13 16.58
N CYS A 598 -10.18 -1.96 15.78
CA CYS A 598 -10.23 -1.79 14.32
C CYS A 598 -10.91 -0.49 13.86
N GLU A 599 -11.86 0.04 14.63
CA GLU A 599 -12.54 1.31 14.33
C GLU A 599 -11.64 2.51 14.62
N GLN A 600 -10.83 2.44 15.68
CA GLN A 600 -9.88 3.50 16.06
C GLN A 600 -8.83 3.75 14.97
N VAL A 601 -8.35 2.69 14.32
CA VAL A 601 -7.37 2.77 13.22
C VAL A 601 -8.01 2.76 11.83
N CYS A 602 -9.34 2.78 11.73
CA CYS A 602 -10.03 2.67 10.46
C CYS A 602 -9.81 3.93 9.62
N GLN A 603 -9.12 3.77 8.49
CA GLN A 603 -8.92 4.89 7.57
C GLN A 603 -10.22 5.47 7.04
N SER A 604 -11.32 4.72 6.96
CA SER A 604 -12.61 5.28 6.49
C SER A 604 -13.55 5.70 7.65
N LYS A 605 -13.12 5.56 8.91
CA LYS A 605 -13.96 5.74 10.12
C LYS A 605 -15.30 4.99 10.03
N LEU A 606 -15.25 3.71 9.68
CA LEU A 606 -16.44 2.86 9.57
C LEU A 606 -16.90 2.36 10.94
N HIS A 607 -18.21 2.21 11.10
CA HIS A 607 -18.84 1.48 12.21
C HIS A 607 -18.77 -0.02 11.91
N LEU A 608 -17.65 -0.62 12.26
CA LEU A 608 -17.29 -1.99 11.89
C LEU A 608 -18.01 -3.03 12.75
N VAL A 609 -18.15 -2.78 14.05
CA VAL A 609 -18.81 -3.74 14.94
C VAL A 609 -20.28 -3.92 14.55
N ASP A 610 -20.99 -2.81 14.26
CA ASP A 610 -22.38 -2.85 13.79
C ASP A 610 -22.53 -3.60 12.45
N ALA A 611 -21.53 -3.49 11.57
CA ALA A 611 -21.48 -4.25 10.32
C ALA A 611 -21.25 -5.75 10.57
N PHE A 612 -20.45 -6.10 11.57
CA PHE A 612 -20.21 -7.49 11.93
C PHE A 612 -21.45 -8.15 12.50
N ASP A 613 -22.26 -7.44 13.29
CA ASP A 613 -23.53 -7.97 13.81
C ASP A 613 -24.47 -8.39 12.69
N LYS A 614 -24.53 -7.58 11.63
CA LYS A 614 -25.35 -7.87 10.44
C LYS A 614 -24.80 -9.09 9.68
N LEU A 615 -23.48 -9.14 9.47
CA LEU A 615 -22.83 -10.27 8.81
C LEU A 615 -22.98 -11.58 9.61
N GLU A 616 -22.76 -11.52 10.93
CA GLU A 616 -22.83 -12.67 11.83
C GLU A 616 -24.25 -13.24 11.87
N LYS A 617 -25.27 -12.39 11.83
CA LYS A 617 -26.67 -12.84 11.71
C LYS A 617 -26.94 -13.59 10.40
N GLU A 618 -26.49 -13.05 9.25
CA GLU A 618 -26.62 -13.74 7.96
C GLU A 618 -25.91 -15.10 7.96
N LEU A 619 -24.73 -15.17 8.58
CA LEU A 619 -23.94 -16.39 8.68
C LEU A 619 -24.53 -17.42 9.65
N GLU A 620 -25.12 -16.96 10.75
CA GLU A 620 -25.80 -17.81 11.75
C GLU A 620 -27.03 -18.47 11.13
N GLU A 621 -27.81 -17.73 10.32
CA GLU A 621 -28.95 -18.29 9.59
C GLU A 621 -28.52 -19.38 8.58
N LEU A 622 -27.32 -19.27 8.01
CA LEU A 622 -26.80 -20.21 7.01
C LEU A 622 -26.08 -21.43 7.60
N PHE A 623 -25.35 -21.26 8.70
CA PHE A 623 -24.40 -22.27 9.21
C PHE A 623 -24.55 -22.59 10.70
N GLY A 624 -25.40 -21.85 11.42
CA GLY A 624 -25.44 -21.86 12.88
C GLY A 624 -24.25 -21.13 13.52
N LYS A 625 -24.31 -20.99 14.85
CA LYS A 625 -23.30 -20.34 15.68
C LYS A 625 -22.96 -21.24 16.87
N ASP A 626 -21.67 -21.44 17.13
CA ASP A 626 -21.19 -22.20 18.29
C ASP A 626 -20.75 -21.25 19.41
N GLU A 627 -21.68 -20.92 20.31
CA GLU A 627 -21.41 -19.96 21.39
C GLU A 627 -20.35 -20.44 22.37
N LYS A 628 -20.27 -21.75 22.62
CA LYS A 628 -19.31 -22.32 23.57
C LYS A 628 -17.88 -22.19 23.07
N GLU A 629 -17.64 -22.46 21.79
CA GLU A 629 -16.31 -22.28 21.20
C GLU A 629 -15.90 -20.80 21.13
N ILE A 630 -16.85 -19.88 20.89
CA ILE A 630 -16.59 -18.43 20.93
C ILE A 630 -16.18 -17.99 22.33
N GLU A 631 -16.93 -18.38 23.37
CA GLU A 631 -16.60 -18.06 24.77
C GLU A 631 -15.23 -18.59 25.18
N LYS A 632 -14.93 -19.85 24.80
CA LYS A 632 -13.64 -20.48 25.05
C LYS A 632 -12.51 -19.73 24.35
N PHE A 633 -12.72 -19.32 23.11
CA PHE A 633 -11.75 -18.53 22.36
C PHE A 633 -11.49 -17.17 23.02
N ILE A 634 -12.54 -16.45 23.43
CA ILE A 634 -12.39 -15.14 24.09
C ILE A 634 -11.55 -15.27 25.36
N ARG A 635 -11.88 -16.22 26.24
CA ARG A 635 -11.11 -16.47 27.48
C ARG A 635 -9.65 -16.83 27.18
N TYR A 636 -9.43 -17.67 26.17
CA TYR A 636 -8.07 -18.00 25.73
C TYR A 636 -7.35 -16.74 25.24
N ALA A 637 -8.00 -15.93 24.41
CA ALA A 637 -7.40 -14.73 23.84
C ALA A 637 -7.00 -13.70 24.89
N GLU A 638 -7.86 -13.47 25.88
CA GLU A 638 -7.59 -12.56 27.02
C GLU A 638 -6.46 -13.06 27.93
N SER A 639 -6.13 -14.36 27.89
CA SER A 639 -5.01 -14.94 28.64
C SER A 639 -3.65 -14.84 27.93
N GLN A 640 -3.61 -14.38 26.68
CA GLN A 640 -2.37 -14.33 25.89
C GLN A 640 -1.59 -13.03 26.13
N PRO A 641 -0.25 -13.08 26.25
CA PRO A 641 0.59 -11.89 26.41
C PRO A 641 0.44 -10.85 25.28
N GLU A 642 0.10 -11.31 24.06
CA GLU A 642 -0.18 -10.42 22.92
C GLU A 642 -1.40 -9.53 23.15
N PHE A 643 -2.38 -10.00 23.93
CA PHE A 643 -3.55 -9.20 24.30
C PHE A 643 -3.14 -8.10 25.29
N ASP A 644 -2.34 -8.42 26.30
CA ASP A 644 -1.84 -7.45 27.28
C ASP A 644 -1.08 -6.30 26.60
N LYS A 645 -0.24 -6.61 25.59
CA LYS A 645 0.45 -5.59 24.78
C LYS A 645 -0.51 -4.62 24.08
N LEU A 646 -1.69 -5.09 23.64
CA LEU A 646 -2.69 -4.20 23.03
C LEU A 646 -3.40 -3.33 24.07
N VAL A 647 -3.59 -3.85 25.28
CA VAL A 647 -4.13 -3.10 26.43
C VAL A 647 -3.15 -2.01 26.88
N GLU A 648 -1.87 -2.33 27.02
CA GLU A 648 -0.80 -1.38 27.33
C GLU A 648 -0.70 -0.24 26.30
N ARG A 649 -0.95 -0.56 25.02
CA ARG A 649 -1.01 0.41 23.93
C ARG A 649 -2.27 1.28 23.92
N GLY A 650 -3.24 1.00 24.80
CA GLY A 650 -4.55 1.67 24.84
C GLY A 650 -5.41 1.38 23.60
N LEU A 651 -5.08 0.36 22.80
CA LEU A 651 -5.81 -0.01 21.58
C LEU A 651 -7.06 -0.83 21.90
N VAL A 652 -7.03 -1.57 23.00
CA VAL A 652 -8.13 -2.39 23.50
C VAL A 652 -8.36 -2.03 24.95
N VAL A 653 -9.63 -1.94 25.36
CA VAL A 653 -9.99 -1.91 26.77
C VAL A 653 -10.00 -3.36 27.26
N GLY A 654 -9.04 -3.73 28.11
CA GLY A 654 -9.02 -5.04 28.76
C GLY A 654 -9.89 -5.04 30.02
N ALA A 655 -10.42 -6.21 30.40
CA ALA A 655 -10.75 -6.43 31.80
C ALA A 655 -9.44 -6.39 32.60
N PRO A 656 -9.37 -5.68 33.74
CA PRO A 656 -8.13 -5.54 34.50
C PRO A 656 -7.70 -6.90 35.06
N THR A 657 -6.68 -7.52 34.46
CA THR A 657 -6.17 -8.85 34.87
C THR A 657 -5.07 -8.80 35.91
N HIS A 658 -4.67 -7.62 36.42
CA HIS A 658 -3.84 -7.51 37.62
C HIS A 658 -4.50 -6.56 38.62
N GLY A 659 -4.81 -7.09 39.80
CA GLY A 659 -5.71 -6.50 40.78
C GLY A 659 -5.40 -5.05 41.14
N MET A 660 -6.36 -4.18 40.89
CA MET A 660 -6.75 -3.17 41.85
C MET A 660 -8.27 -3.23 41.99
N GLY A 661 -8.72 -3.89 43.05
CA GLY A 661 -10.02 -3.58 43.63
C GLY A 661 -9.99 -2.13 44.06
N GLY A 662 -10.75 -1.30 43.36
CA GLY A 662 -10.84 0.13 43.58
C GLY A 662 -11.73 0.71 42.50
N GLU A 663 -13.00 0.85 42.86
CA GLU A 663 -14.03 1.58 42.11
C GLU A 663 -13.42 2.87 41.54
N ARG A 664 -13.60 3.08 40.22
CA ARG A 664 -13.50 4.42 39.65
C ARG A 664 -14.89 4.84 39.29
N ASP A 665 -15.50 5.56 40.22
CA ASP A 665 -16.63 6.42 39.96
C ASP A 665 -16.30 7.41 38.82
N GLU A 666 -17.37 7.73 38.11
CA GLU A 666 -17.53 8.66 37.00
C GLU A 666 -16.69 9.95 37.11
N VAL A 667 -15.91 10.27 36.05
CA VAL A 667 -15.71 11.65 35.53
C VAL A 667 -15.51 11.61 34.02
#